data_AF-T0DFQ2-F1
#
_entry.id   AF-T0DFQ2-F1
#
_cell.length_a   1.000
_cell.length_b   1.000
_cell.length_c   1.000
_cell.angle_alpha   90.00
_cell.angle_beta   90.00
_cell.angle_gamma   90.00
#
_symmetry.space_group_name_H-M   'P 1'
#
loop_
_entity.id
_entity.type
_entity.pdbx_description
1 polymer ?
#
loop_
_entity_poly.entity_id
_entity_poly.type
_entity_poly.pdbx_seq_one_letter_code
_entity_poly.pdbx_strand_id
1 'polypeptide(L)'
;MTQEQHSHSNKLVKNKKGQISIFFGVTLVAIFSFIAFVVNVGLFVKAKINLQNAVDSAAWSGAASQARQLTNIAHLNWEMRNTYKEWMFKYYVLGQLANENTHANTTATMNFALKRFDETGSDFSSGVKGDHYNVPSICLHFGTGNNENLCTIYQIPGLPRFHVAGIPDVSEEFEKTMDAFVNLKAKNCMVRSTYNFSAAKNYAFAAGVSQNDVPIAAADRTGAWIESMELALRIRNLEMIVNRPPITQGICGGGAASGCINPQQLNMENQSTGIPINDRPLKAYFAASKSVGGGIFNESFGSSLQNSLVLYELAPKTFTPSPQSLSSFLIPQDASYNGGELVASSKRYLDLVPMIMNFTTFFTTFAPTTEGISTIAVPDSSGTAAEASCASTKTALPVPGYILGFYKNPKVVTYYAVKAKVKYTGLLNPFGQVIDMAAYAAAKPFGGRIGPALVSPTVGKDYAESSSNSARIANASGSRSANFIMGFTTTGDPRTTSDPTDGVKVQGLPLPATSDFFLDAADTTAAIGGIPSNVDVKFTIPNMIYNLNSQTTSESDLPTLAYNPNPSNITGENAGLFTTKQFVDLRANIPNYTVNQAGVTAQNLQEAFQNVRAPTNYDALNYMVPTVDSLETDTSSDHFPSVRYIDTSAKTIGYFAPLFHGTLLYKDREALTGVLTDYIDTLSDAVIVFRKALSFYATKVRNTSAQDPTAYIDASKAIFDPDIDGDPTTTTVALPIPQCQKQSIASRFTYFILGKDEEAKPDNCETIPLLGAVKTFINDKAQRDQSNLYYITTYRQNNEANPPSPSLNNNSLRTGYAPGKDYGGENNGRSVNPFTNKAKNHRRNAYSTKLISLVSITDTASGYAKNESNYMEFQAGFSPEGETPRSPEDVKATGDVISNPLPKTELSEFGSDLYF
;
A
#
# COMPACT_ATOMS: atom_id res chain seq x y z
N MET A 1 -109.93 -5.65 -65.54
CA MET A 1 -110.02 -7.04 -65.04
C MET A 1 -108.80 -7.31 -64.17
N THR A 2 -109.08 -7.58 -62.90
CA THR A 2 -108.28 -8.30 -61.88
C THR A 2 -107.06 -9.09 -62.39
N GLN A 3 -105.87 -8.93 -61.79
CA GLN A 3 -105.38 -9.80 -60.69
C GLN A 3 -103.95 -9.42 -60.19
N GLU A 4 -103.88 -9.32 -58.86
CA GLU A 4 -102.80 -9.42 -57.85
C GLU A 4 -101.33 -8.98 -58.09
N GLN A 5 -100.97 -7.93 -57.35
CA GLN A 5 -99.64 -7.69 -56.80
C GLN A 5 -99.23 -8.82 -55.84
N HIS A 6 -98.21 -9.62 -56.18
CA HIS A 6 -97.52 -10.48 -55.22
C HIS A 6 -96.22 -9.85 -54.70
N SER A 7 -96.37 -9.21 -53.55
CA SER A 7 -95.45 -9.12 -52.41
C SER A 7 -94.13 -9.93 -52.49
N HIS A 8 -93.03 -9.18 -52.47
CA HIS A 8 -91.86 -9.31 -51.60
C HIS A 8 -91.21 -10.70 -51.40
N SER A 9 -89.94 -10.85 -51.75
CA SER A 9 -88.78 -10.37 -50.95
C SER A 9 -88.65 -10.99 -49.53
N ASN A 10 -89.58 -11.83 -49.09
CA ASN A 10 -89.60 -12.45 -47.76
C ASN A 10 -89.10 -13.90 -47.74
N LYS A 11 -88.70 -14.49 -48.89
CA LYS A 11 -88.11 -15.84 -48.92
C LYS A 11 -86.61 -15.90 -48.64
N LEU A 12 -85.85 -14.80 -48.84
CA LEU A 12 -84.43 -14.77 -48.42
C LEU A 12 -84.26 -14.59 -46.90
N VAL A 13 -85.22 -13.94 -46.22
CA VAL A 13 -85.13 -13.64 -44.77
C VAL A 13 -85.54 -14.82 -43.87
N LYS A 14 -86.15 -15.89 -44.42
CA LYS A 14 -86.59 -17.08 -43.67
C LYS A 14 -85.75 -18.34 -43.92
N ASN A 15 -84.56 -18.23 -44.51
CA ASN A 15 -83.67 -19.40 -44.66
C ASN A 15 -82.85 -19.64 -43.37
N LYS A 16 -83.43 -20.37 -42.41
CA LYS A 16 -82.75 -20.76 -41.15
C LYS A 16 -81.61 -21.77 -41.34
N LYS A 17 -81.42 -22.35 -42.55
CA LYS A 17 -80.46 -23.44 -42.81
C LYS A 17 -79.00 -23.00 -42.99
N GLY A 18 -78.68 -21.70 -42.93
CA GLY A 18 -77.29 -21.18 -43.01
C GLY A 18 -76.84 -20.29 -41.85
N GLN A 19 -77.76 -19.91 -40.95
CA GLN A 19 -77.44 -19.02 -39.81
C GLN A 19 -76.53 -19.71 -38.79
N ILE A 20 -76.69 -21.03 -38.58
CA ILE A 20 -75.81 -21.82 -37.72
C ILE A 20 -74.39 -21.86 -38.31
N SER A 21 -74.22 -21.97 -39.62
CA SER A 21 -72.89 -21.98 -40.25
C SER A 21 -72.19 -20.63 -40.17
N ILE A 22 -72.92 -19.51 -40.32
CA ILE A 22 -72.35 -18.16 -40.14
C ILE A 22 -72.01 -17.93 -38.66
N PHE A 23 -72.90 -18.31 -37.75
CA PHE A 23 -72.65 -18.21 -36.31
C PHE A 23 -71.46 -19.07 -35.87
N PHE A 24 -71.35 -20.30 -36.40
CA PHE A 24 -70.21 -21.18 -36.15
C PHE A 24 -68.92 -20.63 -36.75
N GLY A 25 -68.96 -20.07 -37.96
CA GLY A 25 -67.81 -19.40 -38.59
C GLY A 25 -67.31 -18.20 -37.79
N VAL A 26 -68.21 -17.33 -37.33
CA VAL A 26 -67.85 -16.16 -36.50
C VAL A 26 -67.33 -16.60 -35.12
N THR A 27 -67.96 -17.61 -34.51
CA THR A 27 -67.52 -18.14 -33.20
C THR A 27 -66.16 -18.82 -33.30
N LEU A 28 -65.91 -19.59 -34.36
CA LEU A 28 -64.63 -20.24 -34.63
C LEU A 28 -63.52 -19.20 -34.82
N VAL A 29 -63.76 -18.16 -35.64
CA VAL A 29 -62.81 -17.05 -35.84
C VAL A 29 -62.54 -16.30 -34.53
N ALA A 30 -63.58 -16.06 -33.72
CA ALA A 30 -63.41 -15.44 -32.41
C ALA A 30 -62.55 -16.31 -31.47
N ILE A 31 -62.83 -17.62 -31.36
CA ILE A 31 -62.05 -18.56 -30.54
C ILE A 31 -60.59 -18.62 -31.00
N PHE A 32 -60.34 -18.73 -32.31
CA PHE A 32 -58.97 -18.72 -32.85
C PHE A 32 -58.26 -17.39 -32.58
N SER A 33 -58.96 -16.26 -32.67
CA SER A 33 -58.39 -14.95 -32.35
C SER A 33 -58.04 -14.82 -30.86
N PHE A 34 -58.89 -15.33 -29.95
CA PHE A 34 -58.59 -15.38 -28.52
C PHE A 34 -57.41 -16.30 -28.20
N ILE A 35 -57.34 -17.49 -28.81
CA ILE A 35 -56.20 -18.40 -28.63
C ILE A 35 -54.91 -17.73 -29.14
N ALA A 36 -54.93 -17.14 -30.34
CA ALA A 36 -53.79 -16.45 -30.90
C ALA A 36 -53.34 -15.27 -30.01
N PHE A 37 -54.28 -14.51 -29.46
CA PHE A 37 -54.00 -13.43 -28.51
C PHE A 37 -53.34 -13.96 -27.23
N VAL A 38 -53.92 -14.97 -26.58
CA VAL A 38 -53.38 -15.56 -25.35
C VAL A 38 -51.98 -16.14 -25.57
N VAL A 39 -51.76 -16.83 -26.69
CA VAL A 39 -50.45 -17.38 -27.05
C VAL A 39 -49.43 -16.26 -27.29
N ASN A 40 -49.80 -15.20 -28.04
CA ASN A 40 -48.91 -14.06 -28.29
C ASN A 40 -48.54 -13.31 -27.01
N VAL A 41 -49.50 -13.09 -26.10
CA VAL A 41 -49.25 -12.45 -24.80
C VAL A 41 -48.35 -13.35 -23.95
N GLY A 42 -48.61 -14.66 -23.89
CA GLY A 42 -47.78 -15.61 -23.15
C GLY A 42 -46.32 -15.65 -23.64
N LEU A 43 -46.12 -15.70 -24.97
CA LEU A 43 -44.79 -15.66 -25.57
C LEU A 43 -44.08 -14.31 -25.34
N PHE A 44 -44.82 -13.19 -25.37
CA PHE A 44 -44.28 -11.87 -25.08
C PHE A 44 -43.84 -11.73 -23.61
N VAL A 45 -44.66 -12.18 -22.66
CA VAL A 45 -44.31 -12.18 -21.23
C VAL A 45 -43.08 -13.06 -20.98
N LYS A 46 -43.02 -14.25 -21.58
CA LYS A 46 -41.84 -15.12 -21.52
C LYS A 46 -40.59 -14.43 -22.06
N ALA A 47 -40.70 -13.75 -23.22
CA ALA A 47 -39.58 -13.03 -23.81
C ALA A 47 -39.09 -11.88 -22.93
N LYS A 48 -40.01 -11.16 -22.25
CA LYS A 48 -39.66 -10.13 -21.26
C LYS A 48 -38.94 -10.69 -20.03
N ILE A 49 -39.43 -11.79 -19.47
CA ILE A 49 -38.79 -12.45 -18.31
C ILE A 49 -37.39 -12.94 -18.70
N ASN A 50 -37.25 -13.57 -19.86
CA ASN A 50 -35.95 -14.02 -20.37
C ASN A 50 -34.98 -12.84 -20.59
N LEU A 51 -35.47 -11.72 -21.12
CA LEU A 51 -34.67 -10.51 -21.27
C LEU A 51 -34.21 -9.96 -19.91
N GLN A 52 -35.11 -9.86 -18.92
CA GLN A 52 -34.74 -9.37 -17.59
C GLN A 52 -33.69 -10.28 -16.94
N ASN A 53 -33.91 -11.60 -16.94
CA ASN A 53 -32.95 -12.58 -16.41
C ASN A 53 -31.58 -12.47 -17.12
N ALA A 54 -31.58 -12.16 -18.42
CA ALA A 54 -30.35 -11.95 -19.17
C ALA A 54 -29.62 -10.66 -18.77
N VAL A 55 -30.34 -9.55 -18.57
CA VAL A 55 -29.72 -8.30 -18.11
C VAL A 55 -29.22 -8.41 -16.68
N ASP A 56 -29.94 -9.10 -15.80
CA ASP A 56 -29.49 -9.39 -14.43
C ASP A 56 -28.22 -10.25 -14.43
N SER A 57 -28.18 -11.29 -15.28
CA SER A 57 -26.98 -12.12 -15.49
C SER A 57 -25.81 -11.31 -16.03
N ALA A 58 -26.07 -10.37 -16.94
CA ALA A 58 -25.06 -9.50 -17.53
C ALA A 58 -24.46 -8.54 -16.49
N ALA A 59 -25.32 -7.87 -15.71
CA ALA A 59 -24.90 -6.98 -14.63
C ALA A 59 -24.07 -7.75 -13.58
N TRP A 60 -24.56 -8.92 -13.16
CA TRP A 60 -23.86 -9.78 -12.22
C TRP A 60 -22.48 -10.20 -12.74
N SER A 61 -22.40 -10.68 -13.98
CA SER A 61 -21.17 -11.18 -14.59
C SER A 61 -20.13 -10.07 -14.78
N GLY A 62 -20.54 -8.88 -15.25
CA GLY A 62 -19.62 -7.75 -15.39
C GLY A 62 -19.12 -7.20 -14.06
N ALA A 63 -20.00 -7.10 -13.04
CA ALA A 63 -19.58 -6.77 -11.68
C ALA A 63 -18.64 -7.84 -11.09
N ALA A 64 -18.79 -9.11 -11.48
CA ALA A 64 -17.91 -10.19 -11.02
C ALA A 64 -16.49 -10.06 -11.61
N SER A 65 -16.38 -9.60 -12.86
CA SER A 65 -15.07 -9.24 -13.43
C SER A 65 -14.40 -8.10 -12.67
N GLN A 66 -15.15 -7.05 -12.32
CA GLN A 66 -14.64 -5.95 -11.49
C GLN A 66 -14.23 -6.43 -10.08
N ALA A 67 -15.03 -7.31 -9.46
CA ALA A 67 -14.71 -7.92 -8.16
C ALA A 67 -13.36 -8.67 -8.17
N ARG A 68 -13.07 -9.43 -9.23
CA ARG A 68 -11.77 -10.09 -9.40
C ARG A 68 -10.62 -9.09 -9.50
N GLN A 69 -10.80 -8.03 -10.30
CA GLN A 69 -9.78 -6.99 -10.45
C GLN A 69 -9.50 -6.25 -9.14
N LEU A 70 -10.56 -5.93 -8.36
CA LEU A 70 -10.41 -5.37 -7.00
C LEU A 70 -9.68 -6.31 -6.04
N THR A 71 -9.85 -7.62 -6.22
CA THR A 71 -9.14 -8.63 -5.42
C THR A 71 -7.64 -8.62 -5.71
N ASN A 72 -7.23 -8.47 -6.97
CA ASN A 72 -5.80 -8.34 -7.34
C ASN A 72 -5.17 -7.09 -6.69
N ILE A 73 -5.87 -5.96 -6.75
CA ILE A 73 -5.41 -4.70 -6.13
C ILE A 73 -5.22 -4.88 -4.62
N ALA A 74 -6.17 -5.53 -3.94
CA ALA A 74 -6.08 -5.74 -2.50
C ALA A 74 -4.95 -6.71 -2.09
N HIS A 75 -4.66 -7.74 -2.90
CA HIS A 75 -3.50 -8.61 -2.66
C HIS A 75 -2.19 -7.83 -2.76
N LEU A 76 -2.04 -6.96 -3.76
CA LEU A 76 -0.85 -6.10 -3.85
C LEU A 76 -0.75 -5.12 -2.68
N ASN A 77 -1.88 -4.58 -2.22
CA ASN A 77 -1.88 -3.68 -1.06
C ASN A 77 -1.48 -4.42 0.24
N TRP A 78 -1.83 -5.70 0.37
CA TRP A 78 -1.29 -6.56 1.43
C TRP A 78 0.21 -6.82 1.27
N GLU A 79 0.72 -6.97 0.04
CA GLU A 79 2.16 -7.04 -0.18
C GLU A 79 2.89 -5.76 0.21
N MET A 80 2.33 -4.57 -0.04
CA MET A 80 2.91 -3.31 0.45
C MET A 80 3.04 -3.31 1.97
N ARG A 81 2.03 -3.84 2.66
CA ARG A 81 2.08 -4.08 4.10
C ARG A 81 3.18 -5.08 4.49
N ASN A 82 3.38 -6.16 3.73
CA ASN A 82 4.47 -7.11 3.98
C ASN A 82 5.86 -6.46 3.80
N THR A 83 6.04 -5.62 2.79
CA THR A 83 7.25 -4.81 2.60
C THR A 83 7.51 -3.90 3.81
N TYR A 84 6.48 -3.25 4.34
CA TYR A 84 6.60 -2.42 5.54
C TYR A 84 6.95 -3.23 6.79
N LYS A 85 6.33 -4.41 7.00
CA LYS A 85 6.68 -5.32 8.11
C LYS A 85 8.15 -5.73 8.04
N GLU A 86 8.63 -6.09 6.86
CA GLU A 86 10.02 -6.48 6.64
C GLU A 86 10.98 -5.32 6.95
N TRP A 87 10.65 -4.10 6.53
CA TRP A 87 11.44 -2.92 6.85
C TRP A 87 11.48 -2.63 8.35
N MET A 88 10.34 -2.69 9.04
CA MET A 88 10.27 -2.51 10.49
C MET A 88 11.03 -3.60 11.24
N PHE A 89 11.02 -4.84 10.75
CA PHE A 89 11.86 -5.91 11.30
C PHE A 89 13.36 -5.60 11.15
N LYS A 90 13.80 -5.14 9.97
CA LYS A 90 15.20 -4.72 9.75
C LYS A 90 15.58 -3.55 10.67
N TYR A 91 14.71 -2.57 10.84
CA TYR A 91 14.96 -1.38 11.64
C TYR A 91 14.92 -1.64 13.16
N TYR A 92 13.79 -2.13 13.67
CA TYR A 92 13.56 -2.33 15.10
C TYR A 92 14.22 -3.58 15.64
N VAL A 93 14.25 -4.70 14.91
CA VAL A 93 14.79 -5.96 15.43
C VAL A 93 16.25 -6.11 15.04
N LEU A 94 16.57 -6.20 13.74
CA LEU A 94 17.95 -6.44 13.31
C LEU A 94 18.90 -5.30 13.70
N GLY A 95 18.44 -4.05 13.56
CA GLY A 95 19.19 -2.86 13.98
C GLY A 95 19.39 -2.74 15.50
N GLN A 96 18.61 -3.46 16.32
CA GLN A 96 18.72 -3.47 17.79
C GLN A 96 19.24 -4.78 18.36
N LEU A 97 19.62 -5.78 17.54
CA LEU A 97 20.12 -7.06 18.04
C LEU A 97 21.28 -6.90 19.02
N ALA A 98 22.12 -5.91 18.76
CA ALA A 98 23.27 -5.57 19.57
C ALA A 98 22.91 -4.77 20.84
N ASN A 99 21.68 -4.30 21.04
CA ASN A 99 21.26 -3.52 22.21
C ASN A 99 20.61 -4.42 23.28
N GLU A 100 21.32 -4.66 24.37
CA GLU A 100 20.87 -5.48 25.50
C GLU A 100 19.61 -4.95 26.20
N ASN A 101 19.30 -3.66 26.14
CA ASN A 101 18.07 -3.14 26.75
C ASN A 101 16.81 -3.66 26.04
N THR A 102 16.93 -4.06 24.77
CA THR A 102 15.83 -4.67 24.01
C THR A 102 15.65 -6.16 24.30
N HIS A 103 16.56 -6.75 25.06
CA HIS A 103 16.57 -8.17 25.41
C HIS A 103 15.71 -8.47 26.64
N ALA A 104 15.61 -7.51 27.57
CA ALA A 104 14.82 -7.64 28.79
C ALA A 104 13.31 -7.49 28.50
N ASN A 105 12.50 -8.40 29.07
CA ASN A 105 11.04 -8.44 28.87
C ASN A 105 10.25 -8.12 30.15
N THR A 106 10.84 -7.35 31.08
CA THR A 106 10.28 -7.14 32.43
C THR A 106 9.32 -5.94 32.51
N THR A 107 9.33 -5.05 31.52
CA THR A 107 8.50 -3.84 31.45
C THR A 107 7.43 -3.94 30.36
N ALA A 108 6.35 -3.16 30.50
CA ALA A 108 5.28 -3.10 29.50
C ALA A 108 5.69 -2.35 28.21
N THR A 109 6.69 -1.49 28.31
CA THR A 109 7.24 -0.66 27.24
C THR A 109 8.69 -1.07 26.93
N MET A 110 9.05 -1.00 25.66
CA MET A 110 10.40 -1.29 25.17
C MET A 110 11.34 -0.13 25.46
N ASN A 111 12.59 -0.49 25.77
CA ASN A 111 13.68 0.46 25.96
C ASN A 111 14.73 0.31 24.84
N PHE A 112 14.83 1.31 23.98
CA PHE A 112 15.81 1.44 22.90
C PHE A 112 16.97 2.37 23.25
N ALA A 113 16.97 2.94 24.47
CA ALA A 113 18.05 3.76 24.96
C ALA A 113 19.32 2.92 25.20
N LEU A 114 20.49 3.52 25.04
CA LEU A 114 21.79 2.89 25.30
C LEU A 114 22.14 2.94 26.80
N LYS A 115 22.87 1.92 27.29
CA LYS A 115 23.33 1.85 28.68
C LYS A 115 24.48 2.82 28.92
N ARG A 116 24.66 3.20 30.19
CA ARG A 116 25.86 3.92 30.64
C ARG A 116 27.01 2.94 30.83
N PHE A 117 28.24 3.41 30.60
CA PHE A 117 29.45 2.60 30.85
C PHE A 117 29.67 2.35 32.35
N ASP A 118 29.37 3.34 33.20
CA ASP A 118 29.40 3.23 34.67
C ASP A 118 27.99 3.46 35.24
N GLU A 119 27.42 2.43 35.86
CA GLU A 119 26.09 2.45 36.49
C GLU A 119 26.10 3.12 37.89
N THR A 120 27.27 3.29 38.50
CA THR A 120 27.45 3.74 39.89
C THR A 120 28.17 5.09 40.04
N GLY A 121 28.84 5.56 39.00
CA GLY A 121 29.75 6.72 39.04
C GLY A 121 29.11 8.10 38.98
N SER A 122 29.81 9.05 39.60
CA SER A 122 29.57 10.50 39.48
C SER A 122 29.88 11.03 38.08
N ASP A 123 28.93 11.79 37.54
CA ASP A 123 28.97 12.76 36.44
C ASP A 123 30.21 12.79 35.52
N PHE A 124 29.98 12.45 34.24
CA PHE A 124 30.90 12.72 33.14
C PHE A 124 30.91 14.22 32.79
N SER A 125 32.06 14.73 32.35
CA SER A 125 32.33 16.16 32.14
C SER A 125 31.52 16.83 31.02
N SER A 126 30.82 16.07 30.17
CA SER A 126 30.01 16.59 29.05
C SER A 126 28.66 17.17 29.45
N GLY A 127 28.23 16.98 30.71
CA GLY A 127 26.97 17.53 31.25
C GLY A 127 25.69 16.82 30.79
N VAL A 128 25.72 16.00 29.73
CA VAL A 128 24.60 15.17 29.27
C VAL A 128 24.79 13.74 29.79
N LYS A 129 23.85 13.26 30.62
CA LYS A 129 23.98 12.00 31.36
C LYS A 129 23.23 10.87 30.62
N GLY A 130 23.92 10.16 29.73
CA GLY A 130 23.35 8.98 29.05
C GLY A 130 22.38 9.31 27.91
N ASP A 131 21.70 8.29 27.40
CA ASP A 131 20.78 8.40 26.26
C ASP A 131 19.41 8.91 26.75
N HIS A 132 19.05 10.16 26.42
CA HIS A 132 17.85 10.81 26.96
C HIS A 132 16.59 10.59 26.12
N TYR A 133 16.69 9.91 24.98
CA TYR A 133 15.54 9.63 24.11
C TYR A 133 15.40 8.14 23.82
N ASN A 134 14.18 7.62 23.92
CA ASN A 134 13.86 6.24 23.60
C ASN A 134 13.80 5.97 22.09
N VAL A 135 14.78 6.40 21.28
CA VAL A 135 14.69 6.24 19.82
C VAL A 135 15.37 4.95 19.36
N PRO A 136 14.71 4.08 18.57
CA PRO A 136 15.38 2.95 17.93
C PRO A 136 16.40 3.45 16.91
N SER A 137 17.66 3.00 17.00
CA SER A 137 18.76 3.39 16.11
C SER A 137 19.54 2.18 15.60
N ILE A 138 19.68 2.05 14.28
CA ILE A 138 20.44 0.96 13.65
C ILE A 138 21.90 1.02 14.10
N CYS A 139 22.35 -0.02 14.81
CA CYS A 139 23.72 -0.18 15.23
C CYS A 139 24.17 -1.63 15.02
N LEU A 140 25.12 -1.84 14.12
CA LEU A 140 25.67 -3.15 13.82
C LEU A 140 27.06 -3.30 14.46
N HIS A 141 27.24 -4.38 15.23
CA HIS A 141 28.53 -4.77 15.79
C HIS A 141 28.88 -6.20 15.37
N PHE A 142 29.90 -6.33 14.52
CA PHE A 142 30.43 -7.63 14.08
C PHE A 142 31.67 -7.97 14.92
N GLY A 143 31.46 -8.62 16.07
CA GLY A 143 32.54 -8.99 17.00
C GLY A 143 32.49 -10.48 17.34
N THR A 144 33.67 -11.10 17.44
CA THR A 144 33.84 -12.41 18.09
C THR A 144 33.53 -12.26 19.58
N GLY A 145 32.92 -13.28 20.21
CA GLY A 145 32.25 -13.24 21.53
C GLY A 145 33.02 -12.77 22.78
N ASN A 146 34.20 -12.14 22.63
CA ASN A 146 35.00 -11.53 23.69
C ASN A 146 35.18 -10.01 23.53
N ASN A 147 34.61 -9.37 22.49
CA ASN A 147 34.70 -7.91 22.30
C ASN A 147 33.51 -7.20 22.98
N GLU A 148 33.79 -6.14 23.73
CA GLU A 148 32.75 -5.25 24.26
C GLU A 148 31.94 -4.63 23.11
N ASN A 149 30.63 -4.83 23.17
CA ASN A 149 29.71 -4.40 22.13
C ASN A 149 29.45 -2.89 22.23
N LEU A 150 30.11 -2.11 21.37
CA LEU A 150 29.95 -0.64 21.32
C LEU A 150 28.50 -0.17 21.06
N CYS A 151 27.61 -1.05 20.59
CA CYS A 151 26.21 -0.72 20.36
C CYS A 151 25.31 -0.86 21.60
N THR A 152 25.84 -1.35 22.73
CA THR A 152 25.10 -1.36 24.02
C THR A 152 25.37 -0.12 24.86
N ILE A 153 26.52 0.52 24.64
CA ILE A 153 27.05 1.56 25.52
C ILE A 153 26.95 2.91 24.81
N TYR A 154 26.39 3.87 25.54
CA TYR A 154 26.22 5.26 25.10
C TYR A 154 27.56 5.96 24.79
N GLN A 155 28.60 5.70 25.59
CA GLN A 155 29.90 6.32 25.44
C GLN A 155 31.00 5.39 25.94
N ILE A 156 32.01 5.14 25.10
CA ILE A 156 33.19 4.35 25.46
C ILE A 156 34.32 5.29 25.87
N PRO A 157 34.97 5.07 27.04
CA PRO A 157 36.06 5.91 27.52
C PRO A 157 37.24 6.04 26.55
N GLY A 158 37.94 7.17 26.63
CA GLY A 158 39.12 7.51 25.84
C GLY A 158 40.39 6.76 26.27
N LEU A 159 41.49 6.97 25.54
CA LEU A 159 42.81 6.51 25.98
C LEU A 159 43.40 7.55 26.95
N PRO A 160 43.84 7.15 28.15
CA PRO A 160 44.49 8.07 29.08
C PRO A 160 45.87 8.46 28.53
N ARG A 161 46.17 9.77 28.50
CA ARG A 161 47.54 10.22 28.26
C ARG A 161 48.31 10.19 29.57
N PHE A 162 49.48 9.55 29.62
CA PHE A 162 50.36 9.62 30.78
C PHE A 162 51.52 10.55 30.46
N HIS A 163 51.72 11.60 31.26
CA HIS A 163 52.93 12.44 31.13
C HIS A 163 54.15 11.64 31.59
N VAL A 164 55.06 11.34 30.66
CA VAL A 164 56.34 10.69 30.99
C VAL A 164 57.28 11.73 31.58
N ALA A 165 57.70 11.54 32.83
CA ALA A 165 58.61 12.44 33.51
C ALA A 165 60.02 12.42 32.88
N GLY A 166 60.32 13.42 32.05
CA GLY A 166 61.65 14.05 31.98
C GLY A 166 62.80 13.30 31.29
N ILE A 167 62.56 12.59 30.17
CA ILE A 167 63.64 12.13 29.28
C ILE A 167 63.36 12.64 27.85
N PRO A 168 64.12 13.64 27.34
CA PRO A 168 63.81 14.37 26.10
C PRO A 168 63.52 13.49 24.86
N ASP A 169 64.22 12.37 24.70
CA ASP A 169 64.03 11.47 23.54
C ASP A 169 62.89 10.44 23.73
N VAL A 170 62.63 10.01 24.96
CA VAL A 170 61.58 9.01 25.25
C VAL A 170 60.20 9.67 25.31
N SER A 171 60.14 10.90 25.82
CA SER A 171 58.90 11.68 25.88
C SER A 171 58.38 12.03 24.49
N GLU A 172 59.24 12.42 23.54
CA GLU A 172 58.80 12.76 22.17
C GLU A 172 58.28 11.54 21.41
N GLU A 173 58.95 10.40 21.51
CA GLU A 173 58.54 9.17 20.82
C GLU A 173 57.27 8.56 21.42
N PHE A 174 57.10 8.68 22.75
CA PHE A 174 55.88 8.25 23.44
C PHE A 174 54.66 9.10 23.07
N GLU A 175 54.80 10.43 23.02
CA GLU A 175 53.70 11.33 22.60
C GLU A 175 53.32 11.09 21.13
N LYS A 176 54.29 10.93 20.22
CA LYS A 176 54.04 10.57 18.81
C LYS A 176 53.28 9.24 18.68
N THR A 177 53.67 8.25 19.47
CA THR A 177 53.00 6.94 19.49
C THR A 177 51.58 7.06 20.05
N MET A 178 51.39 7.85 21.10
CA MET A 178 50.07 8.11 21.69
C MET A 178 49.15 8.86 20.72
N ASP A 179 49.65 9.89 20.03
CA ASP A 179 48.93 10.62 18.98
C ASP A 179 48.47 9.67 17.87
N ALA A 180 49.34 8.74 17.44
CA ALA A 180 48.99 7.74 16.44
C ALA A 180 47.87 6.80 16.93
N PHE A 181 47.89 6.38 18.20
CA PHE A 181 46.83 5.56 18.79
C PHE A 181 45.51 6.33 18.95
N VAL A 182 45.56 7.58 19.38
CA VAL A 182 44.39 8.48 19.49
C VAL A 182 43.75 8.67 18.12
N ASN A 183 44.55 8.99 17.09
CA ASN A 183 44.10 9.13 15.71
C ASN A 183 43.49 7.82 15.16
N LEU A 184 44.13 6.67 15.42
CA LEU A 184 43.61 5.37 14.99
C LEU A 184 42.29 5.01 15.69
N LYS A 185 42.18 5.26 17.00
CA LYS A 185 40.96 5.03 17.76
C LYS A 185 39.83 5.94 17.29
N ALA A 186 40.10 7.24 17.11
CA ALA A 186 39.14 8.20 16.57
C ALA A 186 38.67 7.80 15.17
N LYS A 187 39.58 7.37 14.29
CA LYS A 187 39.25 6.86 12.96
C LYS A 187 38.37 5.61 13.02
N ASN A 188 38.73 4.62 13.85
CA ASN A 188 37.94 3.39 14.02
C ASN A 188 36.54 3.65 14.59
N CYS A 189 36.41 4.65 15.47
CA CYS A 189 35.14 5.17 15.96
C CYS A 189 34.24 5.61 14.79
N MET A 190 34.78 6.47 13.93
CA MET A 190 34.07 7.07 12.80
C MET A 190 33.73 6.07 11.69
N VAL A 191 34.59 5.10 11.41
CA VAL A 191 34.34 4.08 10.37
C VAL A 191 33.05 3.30 10.65
N ARG A 192 32.73 3.03 11.92
CA ARG A 192 31.49 2.34 12.30
C ARG A 192 30.23 3.15 11.97
N SER A 193 30.30 4.48 12.05
CA SER A 193 29.21 5.36 11.60
C SER A 193 28.89 5.15 10.12
N THR A 194 29.91 4.89 9.29
CA THR A 194 29.74 4.60 7.86
C THR A 194 29.04 3.25 7.62
N TYR A 195 29.31 2.24 8.45
CA TYR A 195 28.61 0.95 8.38
C TYR A 195 27.15 1.06 8.78
N ASN A 196 26.85 1.77 9.86
CA ASN A 196 25.49 2.02 10.32
C ASN A 196 24.68 2.83 9.30
N PHE A 197 25.28 3.87 8.72
CA PHE A 197 24.69 4.63 7.61
C PHE A 197 24.41 3.74 6.40
N SER A 198 25.37 2.89 6.01
CA SER A 198 25.24 1.98 4.88
C SER A 198 24.12 0.96 5.08
N ALA A 199 23.97 0.42 6.28
CA ALA A 199 22.87 -0.48 6.62
C ALA A 199 21.51 0.21 6.56
N ALA A 200 21.40 1.41 7.14
CA ALA A 200 20.19 2.22 7.09
C ALA A 200 19.77 2.56 5.65
N LYS A 201 20.75 2.98 4.81
CA LYS A 201 20.55 3.21 3.37
C LYS A 201 20.05 1.95 2.67
N ASN A 202 20.70 0.80 2.88
CA ASN A 202 20.34 -0.45 2.21
C ASN A 202 18.94 -0.94 2.60
N TYR A 203 18.57 -0.86 3.87
CA TYR A 203 17.24 -1.27 4.33
C TYR A 203 16.11 -0.47 3.68
N ALA A 204 16.34 0.81 3.40
CA ALA A 204 15.38 1.68 2.75
C ALA A 204 15.43 1.60 1.21
N PHE A 205 16.63 1.60 0.59
CA PHE A 205 16.79 1.91 -0.83
C PHE A 205 17.61 0.91 -1.68
N ALA A 206 17.99 -0.27 -1.16
CA ALA A 206 18.77 -1.22 -1.95
C ALA A 206 18.02 -1.75 -3.18
N ALA A 207 18.70 -1.93 -4.31
CA ALA A 207 18.12 -2.52 -5.53
C ALA A 207 18.13 -4.07 -5.55
N GLY A 208 18.41 -4.74 -4.42
CA GLY A 208 18.54 -6.21 -4.36
C GLY A 208 19.93 -6.74 -4.74
N VAL A 209 20.93 -5.86 -4.80
CA VAL A 209 22.35 -6.18 -4.90
C VAL A 209 23.10 -5.40 -3.82
N SER A 210 24.06 -6.04 -3.14
CA SER A 210 24.88 -5.35 -2.16
C SER A 210 25.69 -4.27 -2.87
N GLN A 211 25.40 -3.00 -2.60
CA GLN A 211 26.11 -1.87 -3.22
C GLN A 211 27.37 -1.45 -2.44
N ASN A 212 27.76 -2.20 -1.42
CA ASN A 212 28.96 -1.91 -0.63
C ASN A 212 29.73 -3.22 -0.34
N ASP A 213 31.06 -3.14 -0.27
CA ASP A 213 31.97 -4.19 0.24
C ASP A 213 31.82 -4.48 1.74
N VAL A 214 30.88 -3.82 2.41
CA VAL A 214 30.65 -3.95 3.84
C VAL A 214 29.71 -5.12 4.10
N PRO A 215 30.06 -6.08 4.98
CA PRO A 215 29.13 -7.13 5.40
C PRO A 215 27.94 -6.50 6.12
N ILE A 216 26.83 -6.36 5.40
CA ILE A 216 25.57 -5.80 5.90
C ILE A 216 24.57 -6.94 5.95
N ALA A 217 23.90 -7.12 7.10
CA ALA A 217 22.83 -8.12 7.21
C ALA A 217 21.74 -7.80 6.17
N ALA A 218 21.31 -8.79 5.39
CA ALA A 218 20.25 -8.64 4.38
C ALA A 218 20.49 -7.62 3.25
N ALA A 219 21.75 -7.41 2.86
CA ALA A 219 22.12 -6.53 1.74
C ALA A 219 21.65 -7.05 0.36
N ASP A 220 21.33 -8.34 0.26
CA ASP A 220 20.82 -9.03 -0.93
C ASP A 220 19.34 -8.76 -1.21
N ARG A 221 18.62 -8.16 -0.26
CA ARG A 221 17.18 -7.89 -0.40
C ARG A 221 16.94 -6.48 -0.91
N THR A 222 15.87 -6.33 -1.69
CA THR A 222 15.40 -5.01 -2.13
C THR A 222 14.99 -4.16 -0.92
N GLY A 223 15.31 -2.88 -0.98
CA GLY A 223 14.94 -1.88 0.01
C GLY A 223 13.45 -1.57 -0.07
N ALA A 224 12.89 -1.19 1.07
CA ALA A 224 11.45 -1.00 1.22
C ALA A 224 10.86 0.06 0.28
N TRP A 225 11.62 1.11 -0.03
CA TRP A 225 11.18 2.22 -0.89
C TRP A 225 11.06 1.79 -2.35
N ILE A 226 12.01 1.01 -2.86
CA ILE A 226 11.98 0.52 -4.25
C ILE A 226 10.83 -0.48 -4.43
N GLU A 227 10.67 -1.43 -3.49
CA GLU A 227 9.60 -2.43 -3.55
C GLU A 227 8.21 -1.77 -3.41
N SER A 228 8.05 -0.77 -2.53
CA SER A 228 6.77 -0.05 -2.41
C SER A 228 6.43 0.78 -3.66
N MET A 229 7.44 1.37 -4.31
CA MET A 229 7.27 2.09 -5.57
C MET A 229 6.85 1.15 -6.71
N GLU A 230 7.49 -0.01 -6.84
CA GLU A 230 7.11 -1.03 -7.83
C GLU A 230 5.64 -1.45 -7.66
N LEU A 231 5.25 -1.79 -6.43
CA LEU A 231 3.89 -2.19 -6.10
C LEU A 231 2.88 -1.08 -6.40
N ALA A 232 3.23 0.18 -6.11
CA ALA A 232 2.37 1.33 -6.41
C ALA A 232 2.14 1.52 -7.92
N LEU A 233 3.19 1.39 -8.75
CA LEU A 233 3.06 1.44 -10.20
C LEU A 233 2.14 0.31 -10.71
N ARG A 234 2.33 -0.93 -10.23
CA ARG A 234 1.47 -2.07 -10.59
C ARG A 234 0.01 -1.84 -10.19
N ILE A 235 -0.25 -1.28 -9.00
CA ILE A 235 -1.61 -0.91 -8.56
C ILE A 235 -2.26 0.11 -9.50
N ARG A 236 -1.53 1.11 -9.98
CA ARG A 236 -2.06 2.09 -10.95
C ARG A 236 -2.45 1.46 -12.28
N ASN A 237 -1.66 0.51 -12.80
CA ASN A 237 -2.06 -0.27 -13.98
C ASN A 237 -3.35 -1.07 -13.75
N LEU A 238 -3.48 -1.71 -12.59
CA LEU A 238 -4.71 -2.43 -12.24
C LEU A 238 -5.91 -1.47 -12.07
N GLU A 239 -5.71 -0.28 -11.53
CA GLU A 239 -6.72 0.77 -11.44
C GLU A 239 -7.21 1.21 -12.82
N MET A 240 -6.30 1.38 -13.80
CA MET A 240 -6.66 1.67 -15.19
C MET A 240 -7.53 0.57 -15.81
N ILE A 241 -7.21 -0.71 -15.55
CA ILE A 241 -7.98 -1.87 -16.05
C ILE A 241 -9.42 -1.82 -15.50
N VAL A 242 -9.61 -1.53 -14.21
CA VAL A 242 -10.95 -1.41 -13.60
C VAL A 242 -11.72 -0.23 -14.19
N ASN A 243 -11.03 0.89 -14.44
CA ASN A 243 -11.61 2.13 -14.95
C ASN A 243 -11.85 2.17 -16.46
N ARG A 244 -11.63 1.06 -17.19
CA ARG A 244 -11.92 0.97 -18.62
C ARG A 244 -13.24 1.66 -18.98
N PRO A 245 -13.27 2.53 -20.01
CA PRO A 245 -14.48 3.20 -20.44
C PRO A 245 -15.63 2.24 -20.76
N PRO A 246 -16.89 2.62 -20.47
CA PRO A 246 -18.07 1.86 -20.87
C PRO A 246 -18.28 1.89 -22.40
N ILE A 247 -18.73 0.78 -22.97
CA ILE A 247 -19.14 0.66 -24.38
C ILE A 247 -20.59 1.14 -24.52
N THR A 248 -20.75 2.37 -24.99
CA THR A 248 -22.06 3.02 -25.20
C THR A 248 -22.65 2.74 -26.59
N GLN A 249 -21.84 2.36 -27.58
CA GLN A 249 -22.30 2.00 -28.93
C GLN A 249 -22.97 0.61 -29.02
N GLY A 250 -22.90 -0.18 -27.94
CA GLY A 250 -23.50 -1.51 -27.85
C GLY A 250 -22.59 -2.65 -28.33
N ILE A 251 -22.87 -3.86 -27.84
CA ILE A 251 -22.15 -5.11 -28.13
C ILE A 251 -23.13 -6.12 -28.72
N CYS A 252 -22.77 -6.76 -29.83
CA CYS A 252 -23.62 -7.73 -30.53
C CYS A 252 -22.82 -8.81 -31.28
N GLY A 253 -23.32 -10.04 -31.31
CA GLY A 253 -22.62 -11.22 -31.84
C GLY A 253 -22.64 -11.38 -33.37
N GLY A 254 -23.06 -10.36 -34.12
CA GLY A 254 -23.35 -10.45 -35.56
C GLY A 254 -24.74 -11.04 -35.83
N GLY A 255 -25.49 -10.46 -36.78
CA GLY A 255 -26.89 -10.82 -37.07
C GLY A 255 -27.73 -9.64 -37.56
N ALA A 256 -28.99 -9.55 -37.11
CA ALA A 256 -29.93 -8.49 -37.51
C ALA A 256 -29.69 -7.11 -36.85
N ALA A 257 -28.73 -7.03 -35.92
CA ALA A 257 -28.26 -5.79 -35.30
C ALA A 257 -26.99 -5.29 -36.01
N SER A 258 -26.99 -4.02 -36.44
CA SER A 258 -25.85 -3.35 -37.09
C SER A 258 -25.41 -2.12 -36.28
N GLY A 259 -24.13 -1.75 -36.36
CA GLY A 259 -23.57 -0.59 -35.65
C GLY A 259 -23.06 -0.83 -34.22
N CYS A 260 -22.77 -2.08 -33.85
CA CYS A 260 -22.31 -2.49 -32.50
C CYS A 260 -20.99 -3.27 -32.57
N ILE A 261 -20.24 -3.29 -31.46
CA ILE A 261 -18.95 -3.98 -31.37
C ILE A 261 -19.15 -5.50 -31.30
N ASN A 262 -18.34 -6.22 -32.06
CA ASN A 262 -18.32 -7.67 -32.05
C ASN A 262 -17.57 -8.20 -30.78
N PRO A 263 -18.17 -9.10 -29.98
CA PRO A 263 -17.53 -9.62 -28.76
C PRO A 263 -16.31 -10.50 -29.04
N GLN A 264 -16.23 -11.17 -30.19
CA GLN A 264 -15.03 -11.91 -30.59
C GLN A 264 -13.86 -10.97 -30.85
N GLN A 265 -14.08 -9.75 -31.36
CA GLN A 265 -13.03 -8.74 -31.47
C GLN A 265 -12.48 -8.36 -30.09
N LEU A 266 -13.35 -8.07 -29.12
CA LEU A 266 -12.95 -7.76 -27.74
C LEU A 266 -12.15 -8.90 -27.10
N ASN A 267 -12.52 -10.16 -27.39
CA ASN A 267 -11.81 -11.34 -26.91
C ASN A 267 -10.43 -11.49 -27.58
N MET A 268 -10.34 -11.29 -28.90
CA MET A 268 -9.06 -11.32 -29.62
C MET A 268 -8.10 -10.22 -29.13
N GLU A 269 -8.62 -9.03 -28.79
CA GLU A 269 -7.83 -7.96 -28.17
C GLU A 269 -7.27 -8.39 -26.80
N ASN A 270 -8.06 -9.01 -25.93
CA ASN A 270 -7.55 -9.54 -24.65
C ASN A 270 -6.51 -10.66 -24.86
N GLN A 271 -6.75 -11.57 -25.80
CA GLN A 271 -5.84 -12.69 -26.07
C GLN A 271 -4.52 -12.24 -26.69
N SER A 272 -4.55 -11.28 -27.62
CA SER A 272 -3.35 -10.73 -28.26
C SER A 272 -2.48 -9.93 -27.30
N THR A 273 -3.09 -9.25 -26.32
CA THR A 273 -2.38 -8.43 -25.33
C THR A 273 -2.01 -9.18 -24.07
N GLY A 274 -2.66 -10.30 -23.76
CA GLY A 274 -2.51 -10.99 -22.47
C GLY A 274 -3.03 -10.18 -21.27
N ILE A 275 -3.78 -9.10 -21.51
CA ILE A 275 -4.33 -8.21 -20.48
C ILE A 275 -5.87 -8.31 -20.49
N PRO A 276 -6.51 -8.60 -19.35
CA PRO A 276 -7.97 -8.76 -19.25
C PRO A 276 -8.71 -7.42 -19.17
N ILE A 277 -8.38 -6.46 -20.05
CA ILE A 277 -9.01 -5.13 -20.03
C ILE A 277 -10.48 -5.22 -20.45
N ASN A 278 -10.80 -5.99 -21.49
CA ASN A 278 -12.17 -6.14 -21.99
C ASN A 278 -13.01 -7.20 -21.25
N ASP A 279 -12.52 -7.78 -20.14
CA ASP A 279 -13.22 -8.88 -19.44
C ASP A 279 -14.59 -8.48 -18.88
N ARG A 280 -14.75 -7.23 -18.43
CA ARG A 280 -16.02 -6.71 -17.91
C ARG A 280 -17.13 -6.74 -18.97
N PRO A 281 -17.01 -6.05 -20.13
CA PRO A 281 -18.04 -6.09 -21.16
C PRO A 281 -18.19 -7.47 -21.80
N LEU A 282 -17.09 -8.22 -21.98
CA LEU A 282 -17.11 -9.55 -22.61
C LEU A 282 -17.92 -10.56 -21.80
N LYS A 283 -17.64 -10.68 -20.50
CA LYS A 283 -18.34 -11.60 -19.61
C LYS A 283 -19.79 -11.17 -19.38
N ALA A 284 -20.08 -9.87 -19.41
CA ALA A 284 -21.46 -9.37 -19.36
C ALA A 284 -22.25 -9.79 -20.61
N TYR A 285 -21.69 -9.62 -21.81
CA TYR A 285 -22.34 -9.99 -23.06
C TYR A 285 -22.60 -11.50 -23.17
N PHE A 286 -21.60 -12.34 -22.91
CA PHE A 286 -21.79 -13.79 -23.01
C PHE A 286 -22.77 -14.34 -21.96
N ALA A 287 -22.80 -13.77 -20.76
CA ALA A 287 -23.81 -14.10 -19.76
C ALA A 287 -25.21 -13.73 -20.24
N ALA A 288 -25.38 -12.52 -20.81
CA ALA A 288 -26.65 -12.08 -21.39
C ALA A 288 -27.10 -13.03 -22.52
N SER A 289 -26.23 -13.27 -23.49
CA SER A 289 -26.53 -14.09 -24.68
C SER A 289 -26.92 -15.52 -24.30
N LYS A 290 -26.24 -16.11 -23.31
CA LYS A 290 -26.56 -17.46 -22.83
C LYS A 290 -27.94 -17.51 -22.16
N SER A 291 -28.28 -16.50 -21.37
CA SER A 291 -29.56 -16.41 -20.67
C SER A 291 -30.73 -16.09 -21.61
N VAL A 292 -30.55 -15.25 -22.64
CA VAL A 292 -31.59 -14.99 -23.66
C VAL A 292 -31.89 -16.22 -24.50
N GLY A 293 -30.87 -17.03 -24.81
CA GLY A 293 -30.99 -18.21 -25.67
C GLY A 293 -31.72 -19.41 -25.05
N GLY A 294 -32.14 -19.38 -23.79
CA GLY A 294 -33.00 -20.43 -23.21
C GLY A 294 -32.34 -21.81 -23.00
N GLY A 295 -31.02 -21.95 -23.21
CA GLY A 295 -30.26 -23.17 -22.89
C GLY A 295 -30.56 -24.38 -23.80
N ILE A 296 -30.67 -25.58 -23.23
CA ILE A 296 -30.76 -26.88 -23.93
C ILE A 296 -32.08 -27.02 -24.75
N PHE A 297 -33.07 -26.17 -24.50
CA PHE A 297 -34.38 -26.22 -25.15
C PHE A 297 -34.45 -25.48 -26.50
N ASN A 298 -33.30 -25.08 -27.06
CA ASN A 298 -33.18 -24.20 -28.23
C ASN A 298 -33.30 -24.93 -29.58
N GLU A 299 -33.26 -26.26 -29.61
CA GLU A 299 -33.32 -27.03 -30.87
C GLU A 299 -34.68 -26.92 -31.58
N SER A 300 -35.74 -26.51 -30.86
CA SER A 300 -37.12 -26.57 -31.38
C SER A 300 -37.74 -25.22 -31.77
N PHE A 301 -37.17 -24.07 -31.36
CA PHE A 301 -37.77 -22.74 -31.57
C PHE A 301 -36.71 -21.64 -31.83
N GLY A 302 -36.06 -21.70 -32.99
CA GLY A 302 -35.30 -20.62 -33.67
C GLY A 302 -34.65 -19.48 -32.85
N SER A 303 -33.34 -19.30 -33.05
CA SER A 303 -32.41 -18.31 -32.46
C SER A 303 -32.70 -16.81 -32.71
N SER A 304 -33.90 -16.42 -33.13
CA SER A 304 -34.21 -15.05 -33.58
C SER A 304 -34.04 -13.97 -32.49
N LEU A 305 -34.41 -14.28 -31.24
CA LEU A 305 -34.28 -13.34 -30.12
C LEU A 305 -32.81 -13.10 -29.75
N GLN A 306 -32.02 -14.18 -29.66
CA GLN A 306 -30.60 -14.11 -29.35
C GLN A 306 -29.80 -13.36 -30.42
N ASN A 307 -30.13 -13.56 -31.70
CA ASN A 307 -29.46 -12.91 -32.83
C ASN A 307 -29.75 -11.40 -32.93
N SER A 308 -30.72 -10.90 -32.16
CA SER A 308 -31.09 -9.48 -32.10
C SER A 308 -30.61 -8.76 -30.83
N LEU A 309 -29.91 -9.48 -29.94
CA LEU A 309 -29.42 -8.94 -28.67
C LEU A 309 -28.34 -7.88 -28.90
N VAL A 310 -28.58 -6.71 -28.32
CA VAL A 310 -27.57 -5.65 -28.20
C VAL A 310 -27.46 -5.26 -26.73
N LEU A 311 -26.26 -5.38 -26.17
CA LEU A 311 -25.95 -5.00 -24.78
C LEU A 311 -25.21 -3.66 -24.75
N TYR A 312 -25.66 -2.74 -23.90
CA TYR A 312 -25.07 -1.42 -23.68
C TYR A 312 -24.57 -1.32 -22.23
N GLU A 313 -23.35 -0.80 -22.04
CA GLU A 313 -22.89 -0.37 -20.72
C GLU A 313 -23.44 1.03 -20.44
N LEU A 314 -24.09 1.21 -19.29
CA LEU A 314 -24.56 2.53 -18.86
C LEU A 314 -23.41 3.30 -18.20
N ALA A 315 -23.17 4.53 -18.64
CA ALA A 315 -21.98 5.28 -18.26
C ALA A 315 -22.16 6.06 -16.95
N PRO A 316 -21.39 5.77 -15.89
CA PRO A 316 -21.34 6.62 -14.69
C PRO A 316 -20.83 8.03 -15.02
N LYS A 317 -21.23 9.03 -14.23
CA LYS A 317 -20.58 10.35 -14.26
C LYS A 317 -19.08 10.20 -13.95
N THR A 318 -18.25 10.88 -14.72
CA THR A 318 -16.79 10.86 -14.53
C THR A 318 -16.39 11.68 -13.30
N PHE A 319 -15.47 11.12 -12.51
CA PHE A 319 -14.72 11.83 -11.47
C PHE A 319 -13.34 12.19 -12.04
N THR A 320 -13.04 13.49 -12.10
CA THR A 320 -11.76 13.99 -12.61
C THR A 320 -11.00 14.69 -11.49
N PRO A 321 -10.00 14.02 -10.88
CA PRO A 321 -9.14 14.63 -9.88
C PRO A 321 -8.19 15.67 -10.49
N SER A 322 -7.69 16.58 -9.67
CA SER A 322 -6.65 17.55 -10.05
C SER A 322 -5.34 16.81 -10.42
N PRO A 323 -4.55 17.31 -11.39
CA PRO A 323 -3.24 16.72 -11.72
C PRO A 323 -2.27 16.64 -10.53
N GLN A 324 -2.38 17.58 -9.57
CA GLN A 324 -1.53 17.65 -8.38
C GLN A 324 -2.13 16.90 -7.16
N SER A 325 -3.27 16.24 -7.33
CA SER A 325 -3.88 15.44 -6.25
C SER A 325 -3.21 14.09 -6.09
N LEU A 326 -3.32 13.51 -4.90
CA LEU A 326 -2.87 12.14 -4.61
C LEU A 326 -3.61 11.09 -5.47
N SER A 327 -4.86 11.33 -5.86
CA SER A 327 -5.60 10.47 -6.78
C SER A 327 -4.93 10.36 -8.16
N SER A 328 -4.22 11.40 -8.62
CA SER A 328 -3.49 11.43 -9.90
C SER A 328 -2.02 11.02 -9.79
N PHE A 329 -1.49 10.81 -8.58
CA PHE A 329 -0.09 10.50 -8.35
C PHE A 329 0.36 9.22 -9.09
N LEU A 330 1.50 9.30 -9.78
CA LEU A 330 2.09 8.29 -10.68
C LEU A 330 1.28 7.99 -11.95
N ILE A 331 0.18 8.70 -12.22
CA ILE A 331 -0.57 8.54 -13.49
C ILE A 331 -0.05 9.60 -14.47
N PRO A 332 0.54 9.21 -15.63
CA PRO A 332 0.94 10.17 -16.66
C PRO A 332 -0.27 10.97 -17.15
N GLN A 333 -0.12 12.28 -17.31
CA GLN A 333 -1.24 13.17 -17.66
C GLN A 333 -1.74 12.97 -19.10
N ASP A 334 -0.88 12.48 -19.97
CA ASP A 334 -1.17 12.16 -21.38
C ASP A 334 -1.59 10.69 -21.58
N ALA A 335 -1.58 9.87 -20.52
CA ALA A 335 -2.03 8.49 -20.60
C ALA A 335 -3.52 8.43 -20.95
N SER A 336 -3.86 7.74 -22.03
CA SER A 336 -5.23 7.56 -22.50
C SER A 336 -5.50 6.10 -22.83
N TYR A 337 -6.77 5.72 -22.84
CA TYR A 337 -7.18 4.42 -23.39
C TYR A 337 -6.95 4.39 -24.91
N ASN A 338 -6.79 3.19 -25.49
CA ASN A 338 -6.64 3.00 -26.94
C ASN A 338 -7.76 3.74 -27.70
N GLY A 339 -7.38 4.62 -28.62
CA GLY A 339 -8.28 5.51 -29.35
C GLY A 339 -8.24 6.99 -28.94
N GLY A 340 -7.55 7.35 -27.85
CA GLY A 340 -7.26 8.74 -27.49
C GLY A 340 -8.44 9.57 -26.95
N GLU A 341 -9.64 8.99 -26.85
CA GLU A 341 -10.87 9.74 -26.52
C GLU A 341 -11.04 10.04 -25.02
N LEU A 342 -10.39 9.28 -24.12
CA LEU A 342 -10.53 9.43 -22.65
C LEU A 342 -9.18 9.29 -21.94
N VAL A 343 -8.84 10.30 -21.13
CA VAL A 343 -7.64 10.34 -20.29
C VAL A 343 -7.79 9.38 -19.12
N ALA A 344 -6.73 8.64 -18.78
CA ALA A 344 -6.76 7.62 -17.73
C ALA A 344 -6.89 8.20 -16.31
N SER A 345 -6.54 9.48 -16.11
CA SER A 345 -6.77 10.21 -14.86
C SER A 345 -8.26 10.45 -14.58
N SER A 346 -9.13 10.41 -15.59
CA SER A 346 -10.58 10.49 -15.46
C SER A 346 -11.17 9.13 -15.07
N LYS A 347 -11.69 9.04 -13.84
CA LYS A 347 -12.12 7.77 -13.22
C LYS A 347 -13.64 7.63 -13.24
N ARG A 348 -14.14 6.41 -13.43
CA ARG A 348 -15.60 6.13 -13.46
C ARG A 348 -16.04 5.07 -12.45
N TYR A 349 -15.16 4.14 -12.09
CA TYR A 349 -15.51 2.96 -11.31
C TYR A 349 -14.68 2.81 -10.03
N LEU A 350 -13.44 3.31 -10.02
CA LEU A 350 -12.55 3.18 -8.87
C LEU A 350 -11.63 4.39 -8.78
N ASP A 351 -11.45 4.92 -7.58
CA ASP A 351 -10.40 5.89 -7.27
C ASP A 351 -9.62 5.41 -6.05
N LEU A 352 -8.30 5.27 -6.22
CA LEU A 352 -7.37 4.88 -5.17
C LEU A 352 -6.49 6.07 -4.77
N VAL A 353 -6.37 6.26 -3.46
CA VAL A 353 -5.55 7.32 -2.86
C VAL A 353 -4.33 6.68 -2.18
N PRO A 354 -3.10 7.04 -2.58
CA PRO A 354 -1.88 6.56 -1.95
C PRO A 354 -1.64 7.22 -0.59
N MET A 355 -1.23 6.41 0.37
CA MET A 355 -0.76 6.84 1.69
C MET A 355 0.74 7.11 1.61
N ILE A 356 1.09 8.29 1.11
CA ILE A 356 2.46 8.78 1.00
C ILE A 356 2.87 9.42 2.33
N MET A 357 3.99 8.98 2.89
CA MET A 357 4.52 9.40 4.19
C MET A 357 6.01 9.77 4.08
N ASN A 358 6.43 10.80 4.80
CA ASN A 358 7.83 11.14 4.97
C ASN A 358 8.35 10.51 6.26
N PHE A 359 9.07 9.39 6.14
CA PHE A 359 9.59 8.69 7.30
C PHE A 359 11.04 9.06 7.59
N THR A 360 11.46 8.91 8.84
CA THR A 360 12.86 8.96 9.23
C THR A 360 13.19 7.78 10.13
N THR A 361 14.25 7.07 9.77
CA THR A 361 14.84 6.03 10.64
C THR A 361 16.09 6.61 11.29
N PHE A 362 16.57 6.04 12.38
CA PHE A 362 17.82 6.49 12.99
C PHE A 362 18.90 5.44 12.85
N PHE A 363 20.15 5.89 12.74
CA PHE A 363 21.34 5.06 12.84
C PHE A 363 22.29 5.65 13.86
N THR A 364 23.06 4.80 14.53
CA THR A 364 24.02 5.25 15.53
C THR A 364 25.27 5.78 14.83
N THR A 365 25.57 7.06 15.04
CA THR A 365 26.83 7.70 14.68
C THR A 365 27.71 7.76 15.93
N PHE A 366 28.96 7.36 15.81
CA PHE A 366 29.96 7.50 16.85
C PHE A 366 30.87 8.69 16.53
N ALA A 367 31.13 9.54 17.51
CA ALA A 367 32.05 10.68 17.41
C ALA A 367 33.15 10.60 18.46
N PRO A 368 34.40 10.94 18.09
CA PRO A 368 35.51 11.03 19.03
C PRO A 368 35.38 12.28 19.91
N THR A 369 35.65 12.14 21.21
CA THR A 369 35.65 13.23 22.19
C THR A 369 36.84 13.17 23.15
N THR A 370 37.07 14.26 23.90
CA THR A 370 38.11 14.39 24.92
C THR A 370 37.47 14.59 26.29
N GLU A 371 37.93 13.89 27.32
CA GLU A 371 37.36 13.89 28.67
C GLU A 371 38.44 13.97 29.77
N GLY A 372 38.10 14.41 30.98
CA GLY A 372 39.02 14.35 32.12
C GLY A 372 39.04 12.96 32.77
N ILE A 373 40.20 12.39 33.11
CA ILE A 373 40.32 11.05 33.73
C ILE A 373 39.63 10.96 35.10
N SER A 374 39.39 12.09 35.78
CA SER A 374 38.57 12.16 36.99
C SER A 374 37.13 11.66 36.79
N THR A 375 36.66 11.52 35.56
CA THR A 375 35.33 10.98 35.22
C THR A 375 35.31 9.46 34.99
N ILE A 376 36.46 8.77 35.12
CA ILE A 376 36.60 7.30 34.93
C ILE A 376 36.75 6.58 36.30
N ALA A 377 36.36 7.23 37.41
CA ALA A 377 36.46 6.69 38.77
C ALA A 377 37.86 6.18 39.18
N VAL A 378 38.93 6.68 38.53
CA VAL A 378 40.32 6.38 38.92
C VAL A 378 40.71 7.33 40.06
N PRO A 379 40.92 6.84 41.30
CA PRO A 379 41.34 7.69 42.41
C PRO A 379 42.73 8.28 42.10
N ASP A 380 42.92 9.57 42.38
CA ASP A 380 44.21 10.31 42.31
C ASP A 380 44.69 10.82 40.94
N SER A 381 43.79 11.03 39.98
CA SER A 381 44.09 11.40 38.58
C SER A 381 43.86 12.89 38.22
N SER A 382 43.91 13.80 39.20
CA SER A 382 43.59 15.22 38.96
C SER A 382 44.45 15.84 37.86
N GLY A 383 43.81 16.32 36.79
CA GLY A 383 44.45 17.09 35.71
C GLY A 383 44.88 16.31 34.45
N THR A 384 44.62 15.01 34.36
CA THR A 384 45.01 14.21 33.18
C THR A 384 43.81 13.94 32.26
N ALA A 385 43.94 14.19 30.95
CA ALA A 385 42.85 14.00 29.97
C ALA A 385 42.92 12.63 29.27
N ALA A 386 41.76 12.03 29.00
CA ALA A 386 41.56 10.89 28.14
C ALA A 386 41.05 11.36 26.76
N GLU A 387 41.72 10.95 25.69
CA GLU A 387 41.40 11.39 24.33
C GLU A 387 40.80 10.25 23.48
N ALA A 388 40.10 10.62 22.40
CA ALA A 388 39.38 9.69 21.53
C ALA A 388 38.41 8.75 22.29
N SER A 389 37.65 9.28 23.26
CA SER A 389 36.45 8.60 23.74
C SER A 389 35.40 8.54 22.63
N CYS A 390 34.64 7.46 22.55
CA CYS A 390 33.64 7.28 21.49
C CYS A 390 32.25 7.55 22.05
N ALA A 391 31.72 8.74 21.80
CA ALA A 391 30.35 9.07 22.17
C ALA A 391 29.39 8.68 21.04
N SER A 392 28.26 8.07 21.40
CA SER A 392 27.21 7.73 20.45
C SER A 392 26.20 8.88 20.30
N THR A 393 25.65 9.03 19.10
CA THR A 393 24.60 9.98 18.74
C THR A 393 23.68 9.32 17.74
N LYS A 394 22.38 9.51 17.86
CA LYS A 394 21.39 8.94 16.92
C LYS A 394 21.16 9.94 15.78
N THR A 395 21.56 9.59 14.57
CA THR A 395 21.39 10.45 13.39
C THR A 395 20.21 9.97 12.57
N ALA A 396 19.27 10.87 12.27
CA ALA A 396 18.12 10.60 11.42
C ALA A 396 18.55 10.41 9.95
N LEU A 397 18.02 9.38 9.30
CA LEU A 397 18.10 9.13 7.86
C LEU A 397 16.69 9.32 7.27
N PRO A 398 16.47 10.37 6.47
CA PRO A 398 15.17 10.61 5.85
C PRO A 398 14.90 9.58 4.74
N VAL A 399 13.65 9.12 4.71
CA VAL A 399 13.04 8.27 3.67
C VAL A 399 11.82 9.02 3.14
N PRO A 400 12.03 10.02 2.26
CA PRO A 400 10.96 10.87 1.78
C PRO A 400 10.01 10.10 0.85
N GLY A 401 8.73 10.44 0.92
CA GLY A 401 7.74 9.99 -0.04
C GLY A 401 7.55 8.46 -0.09
N TYR A 402 7.66 7.78 1.04
CA TYR A 402 7.41 6.35 1.15
C TYR A 402 5.91 6.06 1.00
N ILE A 403 5.54 5.13 0.10
CA ILE A 403 4.15 4.76 -0.13
C ILE A 403 3.80 3.57 0.77
N LEU A 404 3.02 3.81 1.82
CA LEU A 404 2.64 2.78 2.80
C LEU A 404 1.56 1.82 2.26
N GLY A 405 0.73 2.30 1.34
CA GLY A 405 -0.36 1.54 0.73
C GLY A 405 -1.37 2.44 0.04
N PHE A 406 -2.46 1.85 -0.43
CA PHE A 406 -3.61 2.55 -1.01
C PHE A 406 -4.87 2.28 -0.19
N TYR A 407 -5.75 3.28 -0.14
CA TYR A 407 -7.12 3.11 0.29
C TYR A 407 -8.09 3.63 -0.78
N LYS A 408 -9.32 3.15 -0.71
CA LYS A 408 -10.36 3.52 -1.66
C LYS A 408 -10.95 4.88 -1.28
N ASN A 409 -11.09 5.79 -2.25
CA ASN A 409 -11.89 7.00 -2.07
C ASN A 409 -13.38 6.61 -1.84
N PRO A 410 -13.97 6.94 -0.67
CA PRO A 410 -15.35 6.57 -0.35
C PRO A 410 -16.41 7.23 -1.26
N LYS A 411 -16.06 8.37 -1.91
CA LYS A 411 -16.96 9.10 -2.82
C LYS A 411 -17.13 8.43 -4.19
N VAL A 412 -16.21 7.56 -4.59
CA VAL A 412 -16.27 6.86 -5.89
C VAL A 412 -16.78 5.43 -5.69
N VAL A 413 -18.04 5.21 -6.06
CA VAL A 413 -18.70 3.91 -5.87
C VAL A 413 -18.39 3.00 -7.06
N THR A 414 -17.94 1.78 -6.78
CA THR A 414 -17.75 0.77 -7.82
C THR A 414 -19.06 0.03 -8.05
N TYR A 415 -19.62 0.17 -9.24
CA TYR A 415 -20.82 -0.55 -9.68
C TYR A 415 -20.77 -0.77 -11.20
N TYR A 416 -21.60 -1.67 -11.67
CA TYR A 416 -21.78 -1.97 -13.09
C TYR A 416 -23.26 -1.97 -13.43
N ALA A 417 -23.64 -1.16 -14.41
CA ALA A 417 -25.02 -1.02 -14.85
C ALA A 417 -25.09 -1.23 -16.37
N VAL A 418 -26.10 -1.97 -16.80
CA VAL A 418 -26.26 -2.39 -18.19
C VAL A 418 -27.70 -2.28 -18.65
N LYS A 419 -27.84 -2.13 -19.96
CA LYS A 419 -29.11 -2.13 -20.68
C LYS A 419 -29.02 -3.10 -21.83
N ALA A 420 -30.01 -3.97 -22.02
CA ALA A 420 -30.10 -4.77 -23.23
C ALA A 420 -31.33 -4.41 -24.04
N LYS A 421 -31.19 -4.43 -25.37
CA LYS A 421 -32.29 -4.35 -26.33
C LYS A 421 -32.37 -5.64 -27.15
N VAL A 422 -33.58 -6.11 -27.41
CA VAL A 422 -33.87 -7.26 -28.30
C VAL A 422 -35.10 -6.96 -29.14
N LYS A 423 -35.17 -7.57 -30.32
CA LYS A 423 -36.29 -7.47 -31.25
C LYS A 423 -37.16 -8.72 -31.14
N TYR A 424 -38.42 -8.55 -30.76
CA TYR A 424 -39.38 -9.64 -30.69
C TYR A 424 -40.37 -9.59 -31.86
N THR A 425 -40.52 -10.71 -32.55
CA THR A 425 -41.54 -10.92 -33.58
C THR A 425 -42.48 -12.02 -33.10
N GLY A 426 -43.72 -11.66 -32.78
CA GLY A 426 -44.72 -12.63 -32.30
C GLY A 426 -45.11 -13.61 -33.40
N LEU A 427 -45.20 -14.90 -33.06
CA LEU A 427 -45.51 -16.00 -33.99
C LEU A 427 -46.85 -15.81 -34.72
N LEU A 428 -47.83 -15.19 -34.06
CA LEU A 428 -49.17 -14.93 -34.60
C LEU A 428 -49.49 -13.43 -34.59
N ASN A 429 -48.49 -12.55 -34.70
CA ASN A 429 -48.73 -11.10 -34.73
C ASN A 429 -49.45 -10.71 -36.03
N PRO A 430 -50.73 -10.25 -35.97
CA PRO A 430 -51.49 -9.92 -37.18
C PRO A 430 -50.97 -8.68 -37.92
N PHE A 431 -50.07 -7.91 -37.32
CA PHE A 431 -49.53 -6.67 -37.89
C PHE A 431 -48.12 -6.82 -38.47
N GLY A 432 -47.45 -7.97 -38.28
CA GLY A 432 -46.07 -8.21 -38.76
C GLY A 432 -45.00 -7.26 -38.21
N GLN A 433 -45.34 -6.37 -37.28
CA GLN A 433 -44.42 -5.39 -36.71
C GLN A 433 -43.52 -6.02 -35.64
N VAL A 434 -42.25 -5.63 -35.69
CA VAL A 434 -41.24 -6.00 -34.68
C VAL A 434 -41.43 -5.11 -33.45
N ILE A 435 -41.43 -5.71 -32.27
CA ILE A 435 -41.50 -4.99 -31.00
C ILE A 435 -40.09 -4.91 -30.40
N ASP A 436 -39.60 -3.69 -30.18
CA ASP A 436 -38.37 -3.47 -29.43
C ASP A 436 -38.64 -3.61 -27.93
N MET A 437 -37.85 -4.44 -27.26
CA MET A 437 -37.89 -4.60 -25.81
C MET A 437 -36.56 -4.16 -25.21
N ALA A 438 -36.62 -3.47 -24.07
CA ALA A 438 -35.47 -3.07 -23.29
C ALA A 438 -35.59 -3.54 -21.83
N ALA A 439 -34.47 -3.88 -21.22
CA ALA A 439 -34.37 -4.17 -19.79
C ALA A 439 -33.07 -3.59 -19.23
N TYR A 440 -33.07 -3.34 -17.92
CA TYR A 440 -32.00 -2.67 -17.19
C TYR A 440 -31.68 -3.46 -15.92
N ALA A 441 -30.41 -3.48 -15.53
CA ALA A 441 -29.98 -4.01 -14.25
C ALA A 441 -28.68 -3.35 -13.81
N ALA A 442 -28.46 -3.36 -12.49
CA ALA A 442 -27.21 -2.92 -11.89
C ALA A 442 -26.75 -3.91 -10.82
N ALA A 443 -25.44 -4.07 -10.73
CA ALA A 443 -24.77 -4.89 -9.74
C ALA A 443 -23.55 -4.17 -9.18
N LYS A 444 -23.19 -4.48 -7.94
CA LYS A 444 -22.02 -3.95 -7.25
C LYS A 444 -21.11 -5.08 -6.81
N PRO A 445 -19.77 -4.97 -7.01
CA PRO A 445 -18.80 -5.77 -6.30
C PRO A 445 -18.95 -5.54 -4.78
N PHE A 446 -19.10 -6.63 -4.03
CA PHE A 446 -19.35 -6.61 -2.60
C PHE A 446 -18.36 -7.49 -1.84
N GLY A 447 -17.99 -7.08 -0.63
CA GLY A 447 -17.06 -7.83 0.23
C GLY A 447 -15.61 -7.50 -0.09
N GLY A 448 -14.72 -7.59 0.90
CA GLY A 448 -13.28 -7.37 0.73
C GLY A 448 -12.80 -5.97 1.13
N ARG A 449 -11.61 -5.92 1.73
CA ARG A 449 -10.92 -4.71 2.21
C ARG A 449 -9.72 -4.47 1.29
N ILE A 450 -9.65 -3.32 0.61
CA ILE A 450 -8.41 -2.99 -0.14
C ILE A 450 -7.27 -2.80 0.88
N GLY A 451 -7.54 -2.01 1.92
CA GLY A 451 -6.67 -1.78 3.06
C GLY A 451 -7.29 -0.69 3.94
N PRO A 452 -6.77 -0.51 5.16
CA PRO A 452 -7.25 0.53 6.05
C PRO A 452 -6.78 1.92 5.57
N ALA A 453 -7.63 2.93 5.69
CA ALA A 453 -7.28 4.33 5.54
C ALA A 453 -6.55 4.78 6.81
N LEU A 454 -5.21 4.68 6.81
CA LEU A 454 -4.37 5.05 7.96
C LEU A 454 -4.18 6.57 8.09
N VAL A 455 -4.54 7.32 7.06
CA VAL A 455 -4.44 8.78 6.93
C VAL A 455 -5.70 9.33 6.27
N SER A 456 -5.86 10.65 6.29
CA SER A 456 -6.92 11.35 5.58
C SER A 456 -6.34 12.41 4.62
N PRO A 457 -7.14 12.91 3.66
CA PRO A 457 -6.83 14.17 2.98
C PRO A 457 -6.55 15.27 3.99
N THR A 458 -5.72 16.24 3.62
CA THR A 458 -5.44 17.40 4.47
C THR A 458 -6.74 18.13 4.81
N VAL A 459 -6.85 18.60 6.05
CA VAL A 459 -8.05 19.26 6.57
C VAL A 459 -8.51 20.40 5.65
N GLY A 460 -9.79 20.40 5.29
CA GLY A 460 -10.38 21.40 4.40
C GLY A 460 -10.18 21.15 2.90
N LYS A 461 -9.54 20.05 2.50
CA LYS A 461 -9.39 19.63 1.10
C LYS A 461 -10.20 18.38 0.80
N ASP A 462 -10.82 18.34 -0.37
CA ASP A 462 -11.46 17.14 -0.90
C ASP A 462 -10.41 16.18 -1.50
N TYR A 463 -10.76 14.90 -1.63
CA TYR A 463 -9.95 13.88 -2.30
C TYR A 463 -9.51 14.29 -3.72
N ALA A 464 -10.35 15.06 -4.43
CA ALA A 464 -10.05 15.54 -5.77
C ALA A 464 -8.92 16.58 -5.82
N GLU A 465 -8.62 17.25 -4.71
CA GLU A 465 -7.68 18.38 -4.65
C GLU A 465 -6.49 18.14 -3.72
N SER A 466 -6.60 17.21 -2.78
CA SER A 466 -5.58 16.98 -1.75
C SER A 466 -4.29 16.44 -2.37
N SER A 467 -3.20 17.20 -2.25
CA SER A 467 -1.84 16.83 -2.66
C SER A 467 -1.04 16.17 -1.52
N SER A 468 -1.56 16.19 -0.30
CA SER A 468 -0.92 15.69 0.92
C SER A 468 -1.86 14.87 1.80
N ASN A 469 -1.27 14.10 2.73
CA ASN A 469 -1.96 13.30 3.73
C ASN A 469 -1.78 13.93 5.12
N SER A 470 -2.83 13.95 5.94
CA SER A 470 -2.77 14.34 7.35
C SER A 470 -3.12 13.17 8.28
N ALA A 471 -2.83 13.34 9.57
CA ALA A 471 -3.14 12.33 10.58
C ALA A 471 -4.65 12.11 10.70
N ARG A 472 -5.04 10.86 10.82
CA ARG A 472 -6.42 10.44 11.07
C ARG A 472 -6.59 10.13 12.56
N ILE A 473 -7.05 11.13 13.29
CA ILE A 473 -7.29 11.09 14.73
C ILE A 473 -8.79 10.96 14.97
N ALA A 474 -9.23 9.87 15.61
CA ALA A 474 -10.64 9.65 15.88
C ALA A 474 -11.00 10.15 17.29
N ASN A 475 -12.01 11.03 17.38
CA ASN A 475 -12.42 11.69 18.63
C ASN A 475 -12.96 10.73 19.73
N ALA A 476 -13.24 9.45 19.43
CA ALA A 476 -13.83 8.51 20.40
C ALA A 476 -13.30 7.05 20.36
N SER A 477 -12.49 6.65 19.37
CA SER A 477 -12.08 5.25 19.17
C SER A 477 -10.57 5.03 19.02
N GLY A 478 -9.76 6.04 19.36
CA GLY A 478 -8.31 6.02 19.19
C GLY A 478 -7.86 6.44 17.78
N SER A 479 -6.72 7.13 17.70
CA SER A 479 -6.08 7.58 16.47
C SER A 479 -5.60 6.39 15.64
N ARG A 480 -5.93 6.39 14.35
CA ARG A 480 -5.51 5.33 13.41
C ARG A 480 -4.05 5.51 13.01
N SER A 481 -3.64 6.76 12.81
CA SER A 481 -2.26 7.09 12.45
C SER A 481 -1.30 6.88 13.60
N ALA A 482 -1.73 7.06 14.86
CA ALA A 482 -0.88 6.95 16.06
C ALA A 482 -0.08 5.64 16.17
N ASN A 483 -0.59 4.56 15.58
CA ASN A 483 0.06 3.26 15.61
C ASN A 483 1.12 3.05 14.51
N PHE A 484 1.25 4.01 13.60
CA PHE A 484 2.10 3.95 12.42
C PHE A 484 3.09 5.12 12.33
N ILE A 485 2.76 6.23 12.97
CA ILE A 485 3.57 7.43 12.99
C ILE A 485 3.83 7.85 14.43
N MET A 486 5.05 8.28 14.69
CA MET A 486 5.48 8.83 15.97
C MET A 486 6.07 10.22 15.70
N GLY A 487 5.57 11.22 16.41
CA GLY A 487 6.18 12.55 16.44
C GLY A 487 7.50 12.55 17.19
N PHE A 488 8.26 13.63 17.06
CA PHE A 488 9.49 13.84 17.81
C PHE A 488 9.58 15.30 18.25
N THR A 489 9.69 15.53 19.56
CA THR A 489 9.77 16.88 20.13
C THR A 489 11.11 17.09 20.82
N THR A 490 11.72 18.25 20.57
CA THR A 490 12.97 18.68 21.21
C THR A 490 12.71 19.60 22.40
N THR A 491 11.46 19.68 22.88
CA THR A 491 11.11 20.51 24.04
C THR A 491 11.86 20.04 25.28
N GLY A 492 12.57 20.96 25.96
CA GLY A 492 13.36 20.66 27.16
C GLY A 492 14.76 20.10 26.87
N ASP A 493 15.14 19.93 25.61
CA ASP A 493 16.46 19.51 25.20
C ASP A 493 17.53 20.57 25.58
N PRO A 494 18.65 20.20 26.23
CA PRO A 494 19.66 21.14 26.73
C PRO A 494 20.49 21.80 25.62
N ARG A 495 20.32 21.43 24.33
CA ARG A 495 20.98 22.04 23.16
C ARG A 495 20.54 23.48 22.85
N THR A 496 20.03 24.22 23.84
CA THR A 496 19.46 25.57 23.71
C THR A 496 20.48 26.69 23.50
N THR A 497 21.79 26.40 23.50
CA THR A 497 22.77 27.30 22.89
C THR A 497 22.97 26.89 21.42
N SER A 498 22.33 27.63 20.51
CA SER A 498 22.49 27.51 19.05
C SER A 498 23.91 27.81 18.54
N ASP A 499 24.90 27.92 19.44
CA ASP A 499 26.28 28.25 19.14
C ASP A 499 26.99 27.03 18.54
N PRO A 500 27.35 27.02 17.24
CA PRO A 500 28.07 25.92 16.59
C PRO A 500 29.50 25.74 17.10
N THR A 501 30.02 26.67 17.91
CA THR A 501 31.39 26.69 18.42
C THR A 501 31.58 26.04 19.79
N ASP A 502 30.50 25.81 20.53
CA ASP A 502 30.52 24.99 21.74
C ASP A 502 30.87 23.54 21.35
N GLY A 503 31.84 22.91 22.01
CA GLY A 503 32.27 21.53 21.74
C GLY A 503 31.14 20.50 21.93
N VAL A 504 31.47 19.19 22.00
CA VAL A 504 30.46 18.11 21.92
C VAL A 504 29.52 18.02 23.15
N LYS A 505 28.53 18.92 23.22
CA LYS A 505 27.33 18.84 24.08
C LYS A 505 26.14 18.17 23.37
N VAL A 506 26.38 17.55 22.21
CA VAL A 506 25.35 16.89 21.37
C VAL A 506 25.31 15.37 21.52
N GLN A 507 26.18 14.82 22.37
CA GLN A 507 26.23 13.38 22.67
C GLN A 507 24.84 12.94 23.13
N GLY A 508 24.36 11.79 22.64
CA GLY A 508 23.10 11.22 23.13
C GLY A 508 21.80 11.84 22.69
N LEU A 509 21.89 12.94 21.95
CA LEU A 509 20.72 13.69 21.55
C LEU A 509 20.51 13.49 20.05
N PRO A 510 19.32 13.03 19.60
CA PRO A 510 19.08 12.75 18.21
C PRO A 510 19.24 13.96 17.31
N LEU A 511 19.75 13.76 16.09
CA LEU A 511 19.95 14.80 15.08
C LEU A 511 19.03 14.56 13.88
N PRO A 512 18.42 15.61 13.28
CA PRO A 512 18.52 17.02 13.64
C PRO A 512 17.88 17.37 15.00
N ALA A 513 18.19 18.53 15.54
CA ALA A 513 17.68 19.01 16.84
C ALA A 513 16.58 20.07 16.66
N THR A 514 15.76 19.97 15.62
CA THR A 514 14.87 21.05 15.19
C THR A 514 13.44 20.58 15.06
N SER A 515 12.51 21.32 15.65
CA SER A 515 11.06 21.14 15.44
C SER A 515 10.66 21.31 13.97
N ASP A 516 11.47 22.00 13.16
CA ASP A 516 11.18 22.17 11.74
C ASP A 516 11.39 20.90 10.91
N PHE A 517 12.15 19.93 11.43
CA PHE A 517 12.41 18.67 10.74
C PHE A 517 11.31 17.63 11.02
N PHE A 518 10.90 17.53 12.27
CA PHE A 518 10.00 16.48 12.72
C PHE A 518 8.55 16.96 12.77
N LEU A 519 7.63 16.01 12.60
CA LEU A 519 6.24 16.24 12.96
C LEU A 519 6.14 16.35 14.50
N ASP A 520 5.60 17.46 14.98
CA ASP A 520 5.24 17.63 16.39
C ASP A 520 3.83 17.04 16.64
N ALA A 521 3.62 16.34 17.76
CA ALA A 521 2.31 15.81 18.16
C ALA A 521 1.21 16.88 18.22
N ALA A 522 1.57 18.12 18.54
CA ALA A 522 0.60 19.21 18.63
C ALA A 522 -0.01 19.58 17.28
N ASP A 523 0.65 19.29 16.15
CA ASP A 523 0.18 19.64 14.82
C ASP A 523 -0.42 18.44 14.08
N THR A 524 -1.67 18.14 14.45
CA THR A 524 -2.47 17.08 13.84
C THR A 524 -2.98 17.42 12.43
N THR A 525 -2.84 18.68 12.03
CA THR A 525 -3.25 19.22 10.73
C THR A 525 -2.13 19.25 9.70
N ALA A 526 -0.88 19.15 10.15
CA ALA A 526 0.29 19.11 9.30
C ALA A 526 0.24 17.93 8.32
N ALA A 527 0.82 18.18 7.15
CA ALA A 527 1.04 17.14 6.16
C ALA A 527 2.12 16.17 6.64
N ILE A 528 1.79 14.89 6.75
CA ILE A 528 2.73 13.80 7.09
C ILE A 528 3.49 13.33 5.83
N GLY A 529 2.96 13.66 4.66
CA GLY A 529 3.54 13.33 3.36
C GLY A 529 2.63 13.79 2.24
N GLY A 530 3.05 13.61 1.00
CA GLY A 530 2.32 14.10 -0.16
C GLY A 530 3.18 14.14 -1.41
N ILE A 531 2.68 14.81 -2.44
CA ILE A 531 3.46 15.16 -3.62
C ILE A 531 4.37 16.33 -3.21
N PRO A 532 5.71 16.22 -3.30
CA PRO A 532 6.65 17.16 -2.67
C PRO A 532 6.68 18.59 -3.21
N SER A 533 5.74 19.02 -4.07
CA SER A 533 5.66 20.39 -4.53
C SER A 533 4.82 21.26 -3.58
N ASN A 534 5.45 22.26 -2.95
CA ASN A 534 4.81 23.32 -2.12
C ASN A 534 4.27 22.89 -0.74
N VAL A 535 4.85 21.87 -0.10
CA VAL A 535 4.49 21.47 1.26
C VAL A 535 5.74 21.50 2.15
N ASP A 536 5.64 22.10 3.34
CA ASP A 536 6.71 22.05 4.35
C ASP A 536 6.96 20.59 4.75
N VAL A 537 8.13 20.04 4.39
CA VAL A 537 8.43 18.62 4.52
C VAL A 537 8.77 18.31 5.97
N LYS A 538 7.80 17.72 6.71
CA LYS A 538 8.02 17.15 8.04
C LYS A 538 8.23 15.64 7.98
N PHE A 539 9.10 15.12 8.84
CA PHE A 539 9.40 13.70 8.96
C PHE A 539 8.83 13.10 10.26
N THR A 540 8.36 11.87 10.18
CA THR A 540 7.88 11.10 11.32
C THR A 540 8.64 9.78 11.47
N ILE A 541 8.72 9.26 12.68
CA ILE A 541 9.39 7.99 12.94
C ILE A 541 8.41 6.87 12.61
N PRO A 542 8.79 5.91 11.75
CA PRO A 542 7.90 4.83 11.36
C PRO A 542 7.65 3.90 12.55
N ASN A 543 6.38 3.53 12.76
CA ASN A 543 5.95 2.59 13.79
C ASN A 543 4.95 1.58 13.21
N MET A 544 4.56 0.55 13.96
CA MET A 544 3.63 -0.46 13.48
C MET A 544 2.95 -1.23 14.61
N ILE A 545 1.68 -1.61 14.41
CA ILE A 545 1.09 -2.77 15.10
C ILE A 545 1.44 -4.03 14.31
N TYR A 546 2.25 -4.92 14.87
CA TYR A 546 2.58 -6.18 14.21
C TYR A 546 1.40 -7.18 14.27
N ASN A 547 0.79 -7.34 15.45
CA ASN A 547 -0.28 -8.29 15.68
C ASN A 547 -1.35 -7.72 16.62
N LEU A 548 -2.62 -8.10 16.45
CA LEU A 548 -3.67 -7.68 17.39
C LEU A 548 -3.67 -8.59 18.62
N ASN A 549 -3.42 -7.99 19.79
CA ASN A 549 -3.38 -8.66 21.09
C ASN A 549 -3.93 -7.74 22.20
N SER A 550 -4.13 -8.27 23.41
CA SER A 550 -4.72 -7.55 24.55
C SER A 550 -3.93 -6.33 25.05
N GLN A 551 -2.68 -6.15 24.61
CA GLN A 551 -1.84 -5.01 24.97
C GLN A 551 -1.68 -3.99 23.83
N THR A 552 -2.46 -4.11 22.75
CA THR A 552 -2.47 -3.10 21.68
C THR A 552 -3.23 -1.87 22.17
N THR A 553 -2.52 -0.78 22.44
CA THR A 553 -3.10 0.46 22.97
C THR A 553 -3.91 1.20 21.90
N SER A 554 -4.93 1.93 22.33
CA SER A 554 -5.72 2.85 21.50
C SER A 554 -5.44 4.27 21.94
N GLU A 555 -4.27 4.79 21.61
CA GLU A 555 -3.93 6.18 21.89
C GLU A 555 -4.87 7.12 21.12
N SER A 556 -5.47 8.10 21.82
CA SER A 556 -6.31 9.12 21.18
C SER A 556 -5.49 10.15 20.44
N ASP A 557 -4.28 10.43 20.89
CA ASP A 557 -3.40 11.45 20.33
C ASP A 557 -2.26 10.84 19.52
N LEU A 558 -1.55 11.67 18.77
CA LEU A 558 -0.32 11.24 18.11
C LEU A 558 0.78 11.04 19.16
N PRO A 559 1.34 9.83 19.30
CA PRO A 559 2.40 9.58 20.26
C PRO A 559 3.68 10.31 19.80
N THR A 560 4.44 10.82 20.77
CA THR A 560 5.66 11.58 20.50
C THR A 560 6.79 11.12 21.39
N LEU A 561 7.98 11.01 20.80
CA LEU A 561 9.23 10.82 21.52
C LEU A 561 9.69 12.17 22.05
N ALA A 562 9.80 12.26 23.38
CA ALA A 562 10.17 13.48 24.08
C ALA A 562 11.48 13.32 24.85
N TYR A 563 12.13 14.45 25.12
CA TYR A 563 13.33 14.50 25.94
C TYR A 563 13.04 14.06 27.38
N ASN A 564 13.77 13.05 27.89
CA ASN A 564 13.65 12.63 29.28
C ASN A 564 14.78 13.21 30.13
N PRO A 565 14.52 14.10 31.11
CA PRO A 565 15.57 14.65 31.96
C PRO A 565 16.25 13.62 32.87
N ASN A 566 15.60 12.47 33.13
CA ASN A 566 16.17 11.38 33.91
C ASN A 566 16.32 10.09 33.06
N PRO A 567 17.54 9.75 32.62
CA PRO A 567 17.81 8.62 31.73
C PRO A 567 17.52 7.24 32.37
N SER A 568 17.28 7.17 33.68
CA SER A 568 16.99 5.91 34.36
C SER A 568 15.55 5.44 34.19
N ASN A 569 14.63 6.29 33.69
CA ASN A 569 13.19 6.02 33.58
C ASN A 569 12.61 6.38 32.19
N ILE A 570 13.20 5.86 31.10
CA ILE A 570 12.87 6.24 29.70
C ILE A 570 11.64 5.51 29.11
N THR A 571 10.62 5.20 29.92
CA THR A 571 9.60 4.20 29.56
C THR A 571 8.16 4.74 29.46
N GLY A 572 7.96 5.85 28.74
CA GLY A 572 6.65 6.49 28.58
C GLY A 572 5.86 6.06 27.33
N GLU A 573 6.54 5.56 26.29
CA GLU A 573 5.91 5.31 25.00
C GLU A 573 5.27 3.93 24.93
N ASN A 574 3.99 3.88 24.56
CA ASN A 574 3.18 2.68 24.64
C ASN A 574 2.45 2.35 23.32
N ALA A 575 2.83 2.94 22.19
CA ALA A 575 2.19 2.75 20.89
C ALA A 575 2.99 1.81 19.95
N GLY A 576 2.31 0.91 19.24
CA GLY A 576 2.93 0.03 18.25
C GLY A 576 4.11 -0.79 18.79
N LEU A 577 5.27 -0.72 18.12
CA LEU A 577 6.48 -1.47 18.47
C LEU A 577 7.18 -0.99 19.75
N PHE A 578 6.73 0.13 20.33
CA PHE A 578 7.15 0.54 21.68
C PHE A 578 6.49 -0.28 22.78
N THR A 579 5.42 -1.01 22.48
CA THR A 579 4.86 -2.01 23.39
C THR A 579 5.72 -3.28 23.37
N THR A 580 6.13 -3.77 24.54
CA THR A 580 6.98 -4.97 24.66
C THR A 580 6.39 -6.17 23.93
N LYS A 581 5.08 -6.38 24.01
CA LYS A 581 4.41 -7.50 23.34
C LYS A 581 4.52 -7.43 21.81
N GLN A 582 4.36 -6.25 21.20
CA GLN A 582 4.44 -6.09 19.74
C GLN A 582 5.86 -6.35 19.24
N PHE A 583 6.84 -5.79 19.95
CA PHE A 583 8.25 -6.01 19.64
C PHE A 583 8.66 -7.48 19.78
N VAL A 584 8.27 -8.12 20.87
CA VAL A 584 8.58 -9.53 21.13
C VAL A 584 7.93 -10.44 20.08
N ASP A 585 6.67 -10.18 19.70
CA ASP A 585 6.00 -10.93 18.63
C ASP A 585 6.73 -10.78 17.29
N LEU A 586 7.22 -9.58 16.98
CA LEU A 586 7.99 -9.33 15.76
C LEU A 586 9.37 -10.03 15.80
N ARG A 587 10.07 -9.97 16.94
CA ARG A 587 11.38 -10.62 17.14
C ARG A 587 11.29 -12.15 17.12
N ALA A 588 10.19 -12.73 17.60
CA ALA A 588 9.98 -14.18 17.66
C ALA A 588 10.01 -14.87 16.28
N ASN A 589 9.97 -14.10 15.19
CA ASN A 589 10.13 -14.62 13.85
C ASN A 589 11.55 -15.11 13.53
N ILE A 590 12.56 -14.77 14.33
CA ILE A 590 13.93 -15.30 14.18
C ILE A 590 13.97 -16.74 14.72
N PRO A 591 14.18 -17.76 13.86
CA PRO A 591 14.22 -19.16 14.31
C PRO A 591 15.38 -19.42 15.25
N ASN A 592 15.13 -20.18 16.32
CA ASN A 592 16.12 -20.61 17.31
C ASN A 592 16.86 -19.44 17.99
N TYR A 593 16.28 -18.24 18.02
CA TYR A 593 16.90 -17.09 18.67
C TYR A 593 16.93 -17.26 20.19
N THR A 594 18.11 -17.11 20.79
CA THR A 594 18.28 -16.98 22.24
C THR A 594 18.77 -15.58 22.57
N VAL A 595 18.34 -15.07 23.72
CA VAL A 595 18.54 -13.67 24.13
C VAL A 595 20.03 -13.30 24.22
N ASN A 596 20.93 -14.26 24.47
CA ASN A 596 22.37 -14.04 24.60
C ASN A 596 23.18 -14.41 23.33
N GLN A 597 22.51 -14.63 22.19
CA GLN A 597 23.20 -15.06 20.98
C GLN A 597 23.85 -13.89 20.25
N ALA A 598 25.18 -13.93 20.09
CA ALA A 598 25.97 -12.87 19.47
C ALA A 598 25.75 -12.71 17.94
N GLY A 599 25.02 -13.61 17.28
CA GLY A 599 24.78 -13.51 15.84
C GLY A 599 23.68 -14.43 15.31
N VAL A 600 23.07 -14.02 14.20
CA VAL A 600 22.04 -14.77 13.45
C VAL A 600 22.67 -15.30 12.16
N THR A 601 22.49 -16.59 11.85
CA THR A 601 23.01 -17.18 10.60
C THR A 601 22.24 -16.67 9.38
N ALA A 602 22.87 -16.68 8.20
CA ALA A 602 22.21 -16.25 6.96
C ALA A 602 20.95 -17.08 6.64
N GLN A 603 20.97 -18.39 6.92
CA GLN A 603 19.82 -19.27 6.73
C GLN A 603 18.66 -18.94 7.68
N ASN A 604 18.94 -18.73 8.97
CA ASN A 604 17.90 -18.33 9.94
C ASN A 604 17.33 -16.96 9.58
N LEU A 605 18.14 -16.07 9.00
CA LEU A 605 17.69 -14.75 8.57
C LEU A 605 16.75 -14.84 7.35
N GLN A 606 17.03 -15.71 6.38
CA GLN A 606 16.12 -15.96 5.26
C GLN A 606 14.77 -16.52 5.72
N GLU A 607 14.78 -17.48 6.64
CA GLU A 607 13.55 -18.02 7.24
C GLU A 607 12.81 -16.95 8.07
N ALA A 608 13.53 -16.11 8.80
CA ALA A 608 12.93 -15.00 9.54
C ALA A 608 12.17 -14.03 8.63
N PHE A 609 12.70 -13.71 7.44
CA PHE A 609 11.99 -12.88 6.47
C PHE A 609 10.70 -13.52 5.97
N GLN A 610 10.71 -14.83 5.70
CA GLN A 610 9.50 -15.55 5.31
C GLN A 610 8.46 -15.58 6.44
N ASN A 611 8.91 -15.67 7.69
CA ASN A 611 8.05 -15.63 8.89
C ASN A 611 7.43 -14.24 9.09
N VAL A 612 8.22 -13.17 8.99
CA VAL A 612 7.75 -11.77 9.16
C VAL A 612 6.72 -11.38 8.10
N ARG A 613 6.88 -11.86 6.86
CA ARG A 613 5.91 -11.64 5.77
C ARG A 613 4.64 -12.48 5.91
N ALA A 614 4.59 -13.45 6.83
CA ALA A 614 3.40 -14.27 7.03
C ALA A 614 2.20 -13.44 7.55
N PRO A 615 0.95 -13.87 7.29
CA PRO A 615 -0.23 -13.13 7.73
C PRO A 615 -0.37 -13.10 9.26
N THR A 616 -0.73 -11.94 9.83
CA THR A 616 -1.07 -11.79 11.26
C THR A 616 -2.57 -11.58 11.50
N ASN A 617 -3.03 -11.54 12.76
CA ASN A 617 -4.43 -11.23 13.06
C ASN A 617 -4.80 -9.81 12.58
N TYR A 618 -3.85 -8.88 12.66
CA TYR A 618 -4.04 -7.54 12.13
C TYR A 618 -4.27 -7.56 10.62
N ASP A 619 -3.47 -8.34 9.89
CA ASP A 619 -3.57 -8.47 8.44
C ASP A 619 -4.91 -9.10 8.05
N ALA A 620 -5.28 -10.22 8.68
CA ALA A 620 -6.57 -10.88 8.46
C ALA A 620 -7.77 -9.97 8.77
N LEU A 621 -7.61 -8.97 9.64
CA LEU A 621 -8.67 -8.05 10.01
C LEU A 621 -8.72 -6.75 9.17
N ASN A 622 -7.67 -6.38 8.44
CA ASN A 622 -7.63 -5.10 7.72
C ASN A 622 -7.31 -5.21 6.23
N TYR A 623 -6.74 -6.33 5.79
CA TYR A 623 -6.37 -6.58 4.40
C TYR A 623 -7.05 -7.84 3.88
N MET A 624 -7.09 -8.01 2.56
CA MET A 624 -7.43 -9.30 1.97
C MET A 624 -6.18 -10.16 1.81
N VAL A 625 -6.05 -11.14 2.68
CA VAL A 625 -4.94 -12.10 2.63
C VAL A 625 -5.27 -13.20 1.60
N PRO A 626 -4.41 -13.45 0.62
CA PRO A 626 -4.62 -14.51 -0.36
C PRO A 626 -4.58 -15.89 0.32
N THR A 627 -5.61 -16.70 0.10
CA THR A 627 -5.62 -18.12 0.49
C THR A 627 -5.44 -18.95 -0.77
N VAL A 628 -4.30 -19.63 -0.90
CA VAL A 628 -4.04 -20.49 -2.06
C VAL A 628 -4.66 -21.86 -1.77
N ASP A 629 -5.87 -22.10 -2.29
CA ASP A 629 -6.42 -23.45 -2.28
C ASP A 629 -5.66 -24.27 -3.35
N SER A 630 -5.18 -25.47 -3.01
CA SER A 630 -4.33 -26.33 -3.85
C SER A 630 -5.05 -26.94 -5.07
N LEU A 631 -6.08 -26.28 -5.59
CA LEU A 631 -7.02 -26.78 -6.60
C LEU A 631 -7.34 -25.72 -7.66
N GLU A 632 -6.32 -25.10 -8.26
CA GLU A 632 -6.47 -24.44 -9.57
C GLU A 632 -5.27 -24.78 -10.47
N THR A 633 -5.15 -26.07 -10.81
CA THR A 633 -4.27 -26.55 -11.90
C THR A 633 -4.94 -26.47 -13.27
N ASP A 634 -6.14 -25.88 -13.35
CA ASP A 634 -6.92 -25.87 -14.59
C ASP A 634 -6.47 -24.72 -15.50
N THR A 635 -5.52 -25.06 -16.38
CA THR A 635 -5.01 -24.21 -17.47
C THR A 635 -6.07 -23.86 -18.53
N SER A 636 -7.28 -24.45 -18.44
CA SER A 636 -8.43 -24.17 -19.31
C SER A 636 -9.41 -23.12 -18.75
N SER A 637 -9.06 -22.38 -17.71
CA SER A 637 -9.93 -21.30 -17.23
C SER A 637 -9.99 -20.16 -18.26
N ASP A 638 -11.20 -19.77 -18.68
CA ASP A 638 -11.46 -18.58 -19.52
C ASP A 638 -11.13 -17.25 -18.80
N HIS A 639 -10.27 -17.25 -17.78
CA HIS A 639 -9.86 -16.08 -16.98
C HIS A 639 -8.44 -16.25 -16.42
N PHE A 640 -7.70 -15.15 -16.29
CA PHE A 640 -6.39 -15.17 -15.62
C PHE A 640 -6.56 -15.39 -14.11
N PRO A 641 -5.88 -16.39 -13.51
CA PRO A 641 -5.94 -16.60 -12.06
C PRO A 641 -5.31 -15.41 -11.32
N SER A 642 -5.96 -14.95 -10.25
CA SER A 642 -5.49 -13.83 -9.42
C SER A 642 -4.22 -14.16 -8.64
N VAL A 643 -4.05 -15.43 -8.29
CA VAL A 643 -2.92 -15.98 -7.55
C VAL A 643 -2.51 -17.30 -8.19
N ARG A 644 -1.21 -17.50 -8.44
CA ARG A 644 -0.69 -18.74 -9.03
C ARG A 644 0.61 -19.15 -8.34
N TYR A 645 0.86 -20.46 -8.20
CA TYR A 645 2.20 -20.95 -7.90
C TYR A 645 3.10 -20.83 -9.14
N ILE A 646 4.17 -20.05 -9.01
CA ILE A 646 5.22 -19.94 -10.02
C ILE A 646 6.17 -21.13 -9.89
N ASP A 647 6.55 -21.45 -8.65
CA ASP A 647 7.35 -22.62 -8.30
C ASP A 647 6.79 -23.21 -7.00
N THR A 648 6.23 -24.42 -7.10
CA THR A 648 5.65 -25.14 -5.97
C THR A 648 6.72 -25.63 -4.99
N SER A 649 7.91 -25.97 -5.46
CA SER A 649 9.03 -26.44 -4.65
C SER A 649 9.69 -25.29 -3.89
N ALA A 650 9.87 -24.15 -4.54
CA ALA A 650 10.37 -22.91 -3.92
C ALA A 650 9.26 -22.08 -3.25
N LYS A 651 8.01 -22.59 -3.21
CA LYS A 651 6.84 -21.95 -2.58
C LYS A 651 6.62 -20.50 -3.05
N THR A 652 6.94 -20.26 -4.32
CA THR A 652 6.90 -18.93 -4.91
C THR A 652 5.53 -18.67 -5.52
N ILE A 653 4.93 -17.55 -5.13
CA ILE A 653 3.56 -17.17 -5.52
C ILE A 653 3.64 -15.94 -6.43
N GLY A 654 2.82 -15.94 -7.47
CA GLY A 654 2.64 -14.84 -8.41
C GLY A 654 1.24 -14.25 -8.31
N TYR A 655 1.16 -12.92 -8.17
CA TYR A 655 -0.09 -12.15 -8.28
C TYR A 655 -0.17 -11.51 -9.66
N PHE A 656 -1.32 -11.60 -10.33
CA PHE A 656 -1.51 -10.91 -11.60
C PHE A 656 -1.47 -9.39 -11.38
N ALA A 657 -0.44 -8.74 -11.89
CA ALA A 657 -0.09 -7.35 -11.58
C ALA A 657 0.91 -6.80 -12.59
N PRO A 658 0.51 -6.46 -13.82
CA PRO A 658 1.45 -6.05 -14.86
C PRO A 658 2.18 -4.75 -14.50
N LEU A 659 3.50 -4.71 -14.73
CA LEU A 659 4.35 -3.53 -14.45
C LEU A 659 4.31 -2.50 -15.59
N PHE A 660 4.44 -2.94 -16.83
CA PHE A 660 4.30 -2.13 -18.04
C PHE A 660 3.77 -2.99 -19.19
N HIS A 661 3.01 -2.38 -20.11
CA HIS A 661 2.48 -3.02 -21.30
C HIS A 661 1.94 -1.96 -22.26
N GLY A 662 2.03 -2.17 -23.58
CA GLY A 662 1.64 -1.16 -24.59
C GLY A 662 0.18 -0.68 -24.54
N THR A 663 -0.70 -1.38 -23.82
CA THR A 663 -2.12 -1.04 -23.62
C THR A 663 -2.46 -0.52 -22.22
N LEU A 664 -1.47 -0.37 -21.35
CA LEU A 664 -1.60 0.10 -19.97
C LEU A 664 -1.05 1.53 -19.81
N LEU A 665 -1.01 2.05 -18.58
CA LEU A 665 -0.54 3.41 -18.27
C LEU A 665 0.91 3.58 -18.70
N TYR A 666 1.76 2.65 -18.25
CA TYR A 666 3.16 2.61 -18.62
C TYR A 666 3.32 1.69 -19.82
N LYS A 667 3.40 2.31 -21.01
CA LYS A 667 3.42 1.60 -22.29
C LYS A 667 4.65 0.72 -22.45
N ASP A 668 5.78 1.23 -22.00
CA ASP A 668 7.08 0.60 -22.06
C ASP A 668 7.91 0.99 -20.84
N ARG A 669 9.13 0.46 -20.80
CA ARG A 669 10.11 0.77 -19.77
C ARG A 669 10.48 2.25 -19.74
N GLU A 670 10.59 2.92 -20.88
CA GLU A 670 11.05 4.31 -20.96
C GLU A 670 10.02 5.23 -20.32
N ALA A 671 8.73 5.06 -20.65
CA ALA A 671 7.62 5.77 -20.03
C ALA A 671 7.57 5.58 -18.51
N LEU A 672 7.80 4.34 -18.05
CA LEU A 672 7.85 4.02 -16.61
C LEU A 672 9.02 4.72 -15.92
N THR A 673 10.20 4.71 -16.53
CA THR A 673 11.38 5.40 -15.98
C THR A 673 11.27 6.92 -16.01
N GLY A 674 10.53 7.49 -16.97
CA GLY A 674 10.24 8.92 -17.03
C GLY A 674 9.44 9.38 -15.80
N VAL A 675 8.33 8.70 -15.50
CA VAL A 675 7.50 8.99 -14.31
C VAL A 675 8.30 8.94 -13.01
N LEU A 676 9.23 7.99 -12.91
CA LEU A 676 10.09 7.84 -11.73
C LEU A 676 11.16 8.93 -11.63
N THR A 677 11.70 9.36 -12.77
CA THR A 677 12.67 10.46 -12.83
C THR A 677 12.01 11.74 -12.33
N ASP A 678 10.84 12.07 -12.88
CA ASP A 678 10.06 13.26 -12.48
C ASP A 678 9.77 13.26 -10.98
N TYR A 679 9.45 12.09 -10.41
CA TYR A 679 9.21 11.98 -8.97
C TYR A 679 10.48 12.13 -8.13
N ILE A 680 11.58 11.47 -8.49
CA ILE A 680 12.84 11.53 -7.73
C ILE A 680 13.39 12.96 -7.68
N ASP A 681 13.25 13.73 -8.76
CA ASP A 681 13.68 15.13 -8.81
C ASP A 681 12.95 16.01 -7.76
N THR A 682 11.71 15.65 -7.40
CA THR A 682 10.95 16.34 -6.35
C THR A 682 11.46 16.07 -4.93
N LEU A 683 12.39 15.12 -4.73
CA LEU A 683 12.94 14.78 -3.40
C LEU A 683 14.08 15.70 -2.94
N SER A 684 14.43 16.72 -3.74
CA SER A 684 15.55 17.65 -3.48
C SER A 684 15.48 18.36 -2.13
N ASP A 685 14.29 18.80 -1.70
CA ASP A 685 14.10 19.48 -0.42
C ASP A 685 14.47 18.59 0.78
N ALA A 686 14.15 17.31 0.72
CA ALA A 686 14.51 16.34 1.76
C ALA A 686 16.04 16.19 1.90
N VAL A 687 16.76 16.28 0.79
CA VAL A 687 18.23 16.19 0.77
C VAL A 687 18.85 17.43 1.41
N ILE A 688 18.38 18.63 1.06
CA ILE A 688 18.86 19.90 1.64
C ILE A 688 18.76 19.85 3.17
N VAL A 689 17.61 19.38 3.67
CA VAL A 689 17.35 19.30 5.10
C VAL A 689 18.34 18.35 5.81
N PHE A 690 18.64 17.19 5.22
CA PHE A 690 19.63 16.26 5.76
C PHE A 690 21.05 16.83 5.75
N ARG A 691 21.45 17.51 4.66
CA ARG A 691 22.77 18.15 4.53
C ARG A 691 23.02 19.17 5.63
N LYS A 692 22.01 20.01 5.95
CA LYS A 692 22.09 20.98 7.05
C LYS A 692 22.37 20.29 8.39
N ALA A 693 21.72 19.16 8.65
CA ALA A 693 21.91 18.39 9.89
C ALA A 693 23.32 17.82 10.02
N LEU A 694 23.85 17.23 8.94
CA LEU A 694 25.21 16.69 8.92
C LEU A 694 26.27 17.78 9.02
N SER A 695 26.06 18.92 8.36
CA SER A 695 26.96 20.08 8.44
C SER A 695 27.07 20.64 9.85
N PHE A 696 25.92 20.78 10.52
CA PHE A 696 25.86 21.18 11.92
C PHE A 696 26.66 20.23 12.82
N TYR A 697 26.48 18.92 12.63
CA TYR A 697 27.19 17.91 13.42
C TYR A 697 28.70 17.87 13.14
N ALA A 698 29.12 17.95 11.88
CA ALA A 698 30.53 17.97 11.51
C ALA A 698 31.26 19.18 12.11
N THR A 699 30.61 20.34 12.15
CA THR A 699 31.15 21.55 12.79
C THR A 699 31.39 21.33 14.28
N LYS A 700 30.49 20.62 14.97
CA LYS A 700 30.65 20.26 16.38
C LYS A 700 31.82 19.31 16.62
N VAL A 701 31.98 18.28 15.79
CA VAL A 701 33.12 17.35 15.88
C VAL A 701 34.44 18.10 15.68
N ARG A 702 34.50 19.00 14.70
CA ARG A 702 35.68 19.82 14.40
C ARG A 702 36.09 20.74 15.55
N ASN A 703 35.13 21.33 16.25
CA ASN A 703 35.37 22.28 17.34
C ASN A 703 35.61 21.62 18.72
N THR A 704 35.78 20.29 18.76
CA THR A 704 36.09 19.55 19.99
C THR A 704 37.52 19.83 20.45
N SER A 705 37.71 20.17 21.73
CA SER A 705 39.03 20.44 22.30
C SER A 705 39.93 19.19 22.29
N ALA A 706 41.13 19.31 21.72
CA ALA A 706 42.22 18.33 21.77
C ALA A 706 43.57 19.04 21.97
N GLN A 707 44.60 18.31 22.41
CA GLN A 707 45.98 18.81 22.49
C GLN A 707 46.49 19.30 21.13
N ASP A 708 46.16 18.58 20.06
CA ASP A 708 46.35 19.04 18.67
C ASP A 708 45.02 19.60 18.12
N PRO A 709 44.94 20.91 17.78
CA PRO A 709 43.76 21.53 17.19
C PRO A 709 43.28 20.89 15.87
N THR A 710 44.11 20.04 15.25
CA THR A 710 43.82 19.39 13.96
C THR A 710 43.39 17.92 14.09
N ALA A 711 43.48 17.32 15.28
CA ALA A 711 43.26 15.88 15.50
C ALA A 711 41.89 15.35 15.01
N TYR A 712 40.85 16.20 15.03
CA TYR A 712 39.49 15.82 14.66
C TYR A 712 39.03 16.35 13.29
N ILE A 713 39.91 17.01 12.53
CA ILE A 713 39.56 17.56 11.21
C ILE A 713 39.17 16.43 10.25
N ASP A 714 39.99 15.39 10.14
CA ASP A 714 39.72 14.27 9.22
C ASP A 714 38.44 13.50 9.59
N ALA A 715 38.17 13.37 10.90
CA ALA A 715 36.94 12.78 11.41
C ALA A 715 35.70 13.63 11.04
N SER A 716 35.80 14.97 11.12
CA SER A 716 34.71 15.88 10.74
C SER A 716 34.41 15.84 9.24
N LYS A 717 35.46 15.79 8.40
CA LYS A 717 35.34 15.71 6.93
C LYS A 717 34.68 14.41 6.45
N ALA A 718 34.81 13.32 7.22
CA ALA A 718 34.09 12.08 6.93
C ALA A 718 32.55 12.20 7.07
N ILE A 719 32.04 13.20 7.80
CA ILE A 719 30.60 13.46 7.95
C ILE A 719 30.10 14.47 6.92
N PHE A 720 30.76 15.64 6.87
CA PHE A 720 30.50 16.73 5.95
C PHE A 720 31.83 17.45 5.70
N ASP A 721 32.28 17.50 4.44
CA ASP A 721 33.48 18.23 4.03
C ASP A 721 33.06 19.48 3.26
N PRO A 722 33.17 20.68 3.84
CA PRO A 722 32.79 21.92 3.15
C PRO A 722 33.51 22.14 1.81
N ASP A 723 34.70 21.58 1.64
CA ASP A 723 35.50 21.71 0.42
C ASP A 723 34.92 20.90 -0.75
N ILE A 724 34.17 19.83 -0.46
CA ILE A 724 33.60 18.89 -1.43
C ILE A 724 32.07 19.04 -1.51
N ASP A 725 31.43 19.13 -0.35
CA ASP A 725 29.99 19.27 -0.21
C ASP A 725 29.52 20.69 -0.55
N GLY A 726 30.30 21.74 -0.26
CA GLY A 726 29.87 23.12 -0.48
C GLY A 726 28.76 23.57 0.47
N ASP A 727 27.85 24.43 -0.01
CA ASP A 727 26.79 25.02 0.82
C ASP A 727 25.69 23.99 1.16
N PRO A 728 25.42 23.70 2.45
CA PRO A 728 24.39 22.74 2.87
C PRO A 728 22.95 23.16 2.52
N THR A 729 22.71 24.41 2.11
CA THR A 729 21.40 24.91 1.67
C THR A 729 21.07 24.59 0.22
N THR A 730 22.03 24.05 -0.54
CA THR A 730 21.90 23.76 -1.97
C THR A 730 21.77 22.25 -2.21
N THR A 731 21.64 21.84 -3.46
CA THR A 731 21.73 20.43 -3.90
C THR A 731 23.04 20.12 -4.63
N THR A 732 23.92 21.11 -4.79
CA THR A 732 25.16 20.96 -5.56
C THR A 732 26.25 20.28 -4.74
N VAL A 733 26.85 19.24 -5.30
CA VAL A 733 28.07 18.58 -4.81
C VAL A 733 29.09 18.65 -5.95
N ALA A 734 30.37 18.89 -5.66
CA ALA A 734 31.42 18.85 -6.68
C ALA A 734 31.54 17.43 -7.26
N LEU A 735 31.13 17.21 -8.52
CA LEU A 735 31.21 15.92 -9.23
C LEU A 735 32.09 16.06 -10.49
N PRO A 736 32.85 15.01 -10.88
CA PRO A 736 33.09 13.75 -10.16
C PRO A 736 34.04 13.95 -8.97
N ILE A 737 33.97 13.08 -7.96
CA ILE A 737 34.85 13.15 -6.78
C ILE A 737 35.98 12.13 -6.98
N PRO A 738 37.20 12.51 -7.42
CA PRO A 738 38.22 11.57 -7.88
C PRO A 738 38.83 10.68 -6.78
N GLN A 739 38.38 10.78 -5.53
CA GLN A 739 38.92 10.06 -4.37
C GLN A 739 37.81 9.65 -3.39
N CYS A 740 37.33 8.42 -3.52
CA CYS A 740 36.25 7.87 -2.70
C CYS A 740 36.47 7.82 -1.20
N GLN A 741 37.73 7.77 -0.81
CA GLN A 741 38.15 7.81 0.58
C GLN A 741 37.93 9.20 1.22
N LYS A 742 37.74 10.25 0.42
CA LYS A 742 37.46 11.61 0.88
C LYS A 742 35.97 11.98 0.86
N GLN A 743 35.10 11.09 0.39
CA GLN A 743 33.67 11.37 0.38
C GLN A 743 33.07 11.29 1.78
N SER A 744 32.45 12.39 2.18
CA SER A 744 31.64 12.51 3.37
C SER A 744 30.33 11.71 3.28
N ILE A 745 29.67 11.47 4.43
CA ILE A 745 28.32 10.87 4.44
C ILE A 745 27.31 11.75 3.66
N ALA A 746 27.45 13.09 3.77
CA ALA A 746 26.59 14.05 3.09
C ALA A 746 26.71 13.98 1.56
N SER A 747 27.92 13.96 1.02
CA SER A 747 28.16 13.82 -0.43
C SER A 747 27.61 12.49 -0.95
N ARG A 748 27.87 11.38 -0.24
CA ARG A 748 27.38 10.04 -0.62
C ARG A 748 25.85 10.00 -0.69
N PHE A 749 25.16 10.54 0.31
CA PHE A 749 23.70 10.57 0.31
C PHE A 749 23.13 11.48 -0.77
N THR A 750 23.71 12.67 -0.94
CA THR A 750 23.25 13.65 -1.94
C THR A 750 23.43 13.12 -3.35
N TYR A 751 24.60 12.55 -3.66
CA TYR A 751 24.87 11.88 -4.92
C TYR A 751 23.98 10.65 -5.11
N PHE A 752 23.70 9.89 -4.05
CA PHE A 752 22.78 8.77 -4.16
C PHE A 752 21.36 9.23 -4.55
N ILE A 753 20.77 10.22 -3.89
CA ILE A 753 19.37 10.62 -4.18
C ILE A 753 19.25 11.44 -5.46
N LEU A 754 20.15 12.41 -5.68
CA LEU A 754 20.05 13.40 -6.77
C LEU A 754 21.04 13.17 -7.90
N GLY A 755 21.88 12.14 -7.82
CA GLY A 755 22.80 11.78 -8.88
C GLY A 755 22.06 11.41 -10.15
N LYS A 756 22.62 11.83 -11.28
CA LYS A 756 22.12 11.43 -12.60
C LYS A 756 22.33 9.93 -12.81
N ASP A 757 21.60 9.37 -13.77
CA ASP A 757 21.73 7.97 -14.14
C ASP A 757 23.15 7.66 -14.68
N GLU A 758 24.01 7.17 -13.79
CA GLU A 758 25.41 6.81 -14.06
C GLU A 758 25.74 5.43 -13.48
N GLU A 759 26.58 4.68 -14.18
CA GLU A 759 27.03 3.33 -13.76
C GLU A 759 28.03 3.40 -12.59
N ALA A 760 28.11 2.33 -11.79
CA ALA A 760 29.12 2.18 -10.75
C ALA A 760 30.54 2.16 -11.36
N LYS A 761 31.39 3.09 -10.92
CA LYS A 761 32.78 3.26 -11.35
C LYS A 761 33.68 3.61 -10.16
N PRO A 762 35.00 3.37 -10.24
CA PRO A 762 35.93 3.79 -9.19
C PRO A 762 35.84 5.29 -8.87
N ASP A 763 35.56 6.13 -9.89
CA ASP A 763 35.44 7.59 -9.74
C ASP A 763 34.18 8.07 -9.01
N ASN A 764 33.17 7.20 -8.85
CA ASN A 764 31.94 7.47 -8.08
C ASN A 764 31.74 6.52 -6.90
N CYS A 765 32.82 5.86 -6.48
CA CYS A 765 32.84 5.01 -5.28
C CYS A 765 31.90 3.83 -5.39
N GLU A 766 31.77 3.33 -6.62
CA GLU A 766 30.94 2.20 -6.96
C GLU A 766 29.47 2.39 -6.51
N THR A 767 29.07 3.65 -6.29
CA THR A 767 27.73 4.01 -5.85
C THR A 767 26.87 4.26 -7.07
N ILE A 768 25.81 3.48 -7.21
CA ILE A 768 24.78 3.72 -8.23
C ILE A 768 23.75 4.69 -7.64
N PRO A 769 23.49 5.84 -8.27
CA PRO A 769 22.43 6.76 -7.84
C PRO A 769 21.07 6.07 -7.82
N LEU A 770 20.13 6.55 -7.01
CA LEU A 770 18.80 5.99 -6.79
C LEU A 770 18.06 5.79 -8.11
N LEU A 771 18.15 6.77 -9.02
CA LEU A 771 17.56 6.65 -10.36
C LEU A 771 18.16 5.47 -11.15
N GLY A 772 19.48 5.33 -11.15
CA GLY A 772 20.18 4.22 -11.80
C GLY A 772 19.92 2.87 -11.11
N ALA A 773 19.78 2.86 -9.79
CA ALA A 773 19.46 1.68 -8.99
C ALA A 773 18.03 1.19 -9.29
N VAL A 774 17.07 2.11 -9.39
CA VAL A 774 15.69 1.84 -9.78
C VAL A 774 15.62 1.34 -11.24
N LYS A 775 16.37 1.97 -12.16
CA LYS A 775 16.46 1.51 -13.56
C LYS A 775 17.05 0.12 -13.68
N THR A 776 18.15 -0.17 -12.99
CA THR A 776 18.76 -1.50 -12.92
C THR A 776 17.75 -2.51 -12.38
N PHE A 777 17.05 -2.20 -11.29
CA PHE A 777 16.02 -3.05 -10.72
C PHE A 777 14.89 -3.36 -11.71
N ILE A 778 14.36 -2.34 -12.39
CA ILE A 778 13.30 -2.52 -13.41
C ILE A 778 13.81 -3.35 -14.59
N ASN A 779 15.05 -3.12 -15.03
CA ASN A 779 15.69 -3.88 -16.11
C ASN A 779 15.82 -5.36 -15.75
N ASP A 780 16.32 -5.65 -14.54
CA ASP A 780 16.48 -7.02 -14.06
C ASP A 780 15.15 -7.75 -13.94
N LYS A 781 14.09 -7.03 -13.54
CA LYS A 781 12.73 -7.56 -13.53
C LYS A 781 12.20 -7.78 -14.96
N ALA A 782 12.49 -6.85 -15.87
CA ALA A 782 12.04 -6.93 -17.26
C ALA A 782 12.59 -8.16 -18.00
N GLN A 783 13.81 -8.57 -17.68
CA GLN A 783 14.48 -9.74 -18.27
C GLN A 783 13.96 -11.09 -17.73
N ARG A 784 13.15 -11.09 -16.66
CA ARG A 784 12.55 -12.32 -16.12
C ARG A 784 11.17 -12.52 -16.76
N ASP A 785 11.03 -13.53 -17.63
CA ASP A 785 9.86 -13.80 -18.48
C ASP A 785 8.46 -13.68 -17.81
N GLN A 786 8.36 -13.87 -16.49
CA GLN A 786 7.10 -13.83 -15.75
C GLN A 786 6.90 -12.59 -14.86
N SER A 787 7.96 -11.82 -14.57
CA SER A 787 7.91 -10.67 -13.65
C SER A 787 7.24 -9.43 -14.26
N ASN A 788 7.08 -9.40 -15.58
CA ASN A 788 6.39 -8.31 -16.28
C ASN A 788 4.89 -8.33 -16.04
N LEU A 789 4.28 -9.51 -16.08
CA LEU A 789 2.82 -9.70 -15.91
C LEU A 789 2.44 -10.03 -14.46
N TYR A 790 3.33 -10.67 -13.71
CA TYR A 790 3.07 -11.10 -12.33
C TYR A 790 4.03 -10.43 -11.35
N TYR A 791 3.51 -10.03 -10.19
CA TYR A 791 4.34 -9.73 -9.02
C TYR A 791 4.66 -11.03 -8.30
N ILE A 792 5.95 -11.29 -8.08
CA ILE A 792 6.43 -12.56 -7.55
C ILE A 792 6.94 -12.35 -6.12
N THR A 793 6.45 -13.15 -5.18
CA THR A 793 6.78 -13.05 -3.75
C THR A 793 6.88 -14.42 -3.09
N THR A 794 7.44 -14.43 -1.88
CA THR A 794 7.51 -15.60 -1.00
C THR A 794 7.18 -15.21 0.44
N TYR A 795 6.37 -16.04 1.11
CA TYR A 795 6.08 -15.93 2.53
C TYR A 795 5.75 -17.32 3.08
N ARG A 796 5.92 -17.51 4.39
CA ARG A 796 5.62 -18.80 5.03
C ARG A 796 4.11 -19.04 5.07
N GLN A 797 3.67 -20.19 4.60
CA GLN A 797 2.27 -20.58 4.65
C GLN A 797 1.91 -21.23 5.99
N ASN A 798 0.69 -21.03 6.45
CA ASN A 798 0.23 -21.49 7.77
C ASN A 798 -0.04 -23.01 7.85
N ASN A 799 0.02 -23.73 6.73
CA ASN A 799 -0.17 -25.19 6.68
C ASN A 799 1.15 -25.98 6.85
N GLU A 800 2.25 -25.31 7.19
CA GLU A 800 3.58 -25.91 7.28
C GLU A 800 3.87 -26.52 8.67
N ALA A 801 4.79 -27.50 8.72
CA ALA A 801 5.35 -27.99 9.98
C ALA A 801 6.07 -26.82 10.69
N ASN A 802 5.57 -26.42 11.86
CA ASN A 802 5.95 -25.20 12.61
C ASN A 802 5.42 -23.90 11.95
N PRO A 803 4.11 -23.61 12.02
CA PRO A 803 3.56 -22.35 11.53
C PRO A 803 4.09 -21.16 12.34
N PRO A 804 4.21 -19.96 11.74
CA PRO A 804 4.59 -18.74 12.46
C PRO A 804 3.57 -18.45 13.57
N SER A 805 4.01 -17.81 14.66
CA SER A 805 3.15 -17.48 15.80
C SER A 805 2.52 -16.09 15.60
N PRO A 806 1.18 -15.94 15.65
CA PRO A 806 0.16 -16.97 15.89
C PRO A 806 -0.15 -17.80 14.62
N SER A 807 -0.38 -19.10 14.80
CA SER A 807 -0.81 -19.97 13.69
C SER A 807 -2.23 -19.64 13.26
N LEU A 808 -2.39 -19.10 12.04
CA LEU A 808 -3.69 -18.76 11.47
C LEU A 808 -4.12 -19.79 10.42
N ASN A 809 -5.13 -20.59 10.71
CA ASN A 809 -5.67 -21.52 9.71
C ASN A 809 -6.38 -20.76 8.56
N ASN A 810 -6.55 -21.42 7.40
CA ASN A 810 -7.24 -20.81 6.27
C ASN A 810 -8.68 -20.32 6.61
N ASN A 811 -9.33 -20.91 7.62
CA ASN A 811 -10.66 -20.48 8.06
C ASN A 811 -10.65 -19.14 8.82
N SER A 812 -9.59 -18.85 9.58
CA SER A 812 -9.41 -17.58 10.30
C SER A 812 -8.88 -16.49 9.39
N LEU A 813 -8.14 -16.86 8.33
CA LEU A 813 -7.74 -15.92 7.27
C LEU A 813 -8.92 -15.48 6.42
N ARG A 814 -9.91 -16.34 6.18
CA ARG A 814 -11.11 -16.03 5.39
C ARG A 814 -11.99 -15.02 6.13
N THR A 815 -11.86 -13.73 5.85
CA THR A 815 -12.60 -12.64 6.50
C THR A 815 -13.17 -11.61 5.51
N GLY A 816 -12.86 -11.70 4.22
CA GLY A 816 -13.22 -10.69 3.22
C GLY A 816 -14.73 -10.59 2.94
N TYR A 817 -15.39 -11.74 2.76
CA TYR A 817 -16.83 -11.83 2.58
C TYR A 817 -17.42 -12.90 3.50
N ALA A 818 -18.47 -12.55 4.24
CA ALA A 818 -19.24 -13.46 5.07
C ALA A 818 -20.74 -13.26 4.76
N PRO A 819 -21.47 -14.28 4.29
CA PRO A 819 -22.91 -14.15 4.13
C PRO A 819 -23.54 -13.98 5.51
N GLY A 820 -24.30 -12.89 5.70
CA GLY A 820 -24.99 -12.61 6.96
C GLY A 820 -26.23 -13.48 7.17
N LYS A 821 -26.92 -13.25 8.30
CA LYS A 821 -28.14 -13.97 8.74
C LYS A 821 -29.18 -14.16 7.64
N ASP A 822 -29.41 -13.11 6.86
CA ASP A 822 -30.43 -13.09 5.81
C ASP A 822 -30.09 -14.01 4.61
N TYR A 823 -28.84 -14.48 4.51
CA TYR A 823 -28.35 -15.34 3.43
C TYR A 823 -28.02 -16.76 3.92
N GLY A 824 -28.57 -17.17 5.06
CA GLY A 824 -28.46 -18.55 5.58
C GLY A 824 -27.15 -18.86 6.32
N GLY A 825 -26.36 -17.85 6.70
CA GLY A 825 -25.20 -17.98 7.59
C GLY A 825 -25.36 -17.09 8.83
N GLU A 826 -24.68 -17.38 9.93
CA GLU A 826 -24.56 -16.47 11.08
C GLU A 826 -23.79 -15.19 10.70
N ASN A 827 -23.80 -14.16 11.56
CA ASN A 827 -23.01 -12.93 11.33
C ASN A 827 -21.50 -13.20 11.15
N ASN A 828 -21.04 -14.34 11.67
CA ASN A 828 -19.69 -14.83 11.52
C ASN A 828 -19.52 -15.67 10.23
N GLY A 829 -20.44 -15.69 9.27
CA GLY A 829 -20.35 -16.43 8.00
C GLY A 829 -20.36 -17.97 8.10
N ARG A 830 -20.61 -18.54 9.28
CA ARG A 830 -20.83 -19.98 9.46
C ARG A 830 -22.30 -20.30 9.21
N SER A 831 -22.60 -21.34 8.45
CA SER A 831 -23.95 -21.90 8.42
C SER A 831 -23.95 -23.25 9.11
N VAL A 832 -25.05 -23.58 9.77
CA VAL A 832 -25.31 -24.95 10.22
C VAL A 832 -26.42 -25.50 9.34
N ASN A 833 -26.16 -26.60 8.66
CA ASN A 833 -27.19 -27.26 7.88
C ASN A 833 -28.26 -27.82 8.85
N PRO A 834 -29.54 -27.39 8.72
CA PRO A 834 -30.58 -27.71 9.70
C PRO A 834 -30.97 -29.20 9.72
N PHE A 835 -30.63 -29.97 8.68
CA PHE A 835 -30.96 -31.39 8.57
C PHE A 835 -29.82 -32.32 8.97
N THR A 836 -28.57 -31.85 8.89
CA THR A 836 -27.38 -32.69 9.12
C THR A 836 -26.56 -32.22 10.33
N ASN A 837 -26.89 -31.08 10.93
CA ASN A 837 -26.10 -30.38 11.95
C ASN A 837 -24.63 -30.16 11.55
N LYS A 838 -24.30 -30.25 10.26
CA LYS A 838 -22.95 -29.99 9.75
C LYS A 838 -22.76 -28.49 9.60
N ALA A 839 -21.77 -27.96 10.32
CA ALA A 839 -21.32 -26.58 10.16
C ALA A 839 -20.48 -26.43 8.88
N LYS A 840 -20.77 -25.40 8.08
CA LYS A 840 -19.98 -25.00 6.91
C LYS A 840 -19.52 -23.56 7.08
N ASN A 841 -18.25 -23.30 6.81
CA ASN A 841 -17.72 -21.95 6.72
C ASN A 841 -17.93 -21.42 5.30
N HIS A 842 -18.74 -20.36 5.14
CA HIS A 842 -18.98 -19.72 3.84
C HIS A 842 -18.13 -18.47 3.62
N ARG A 843 -17.19 -18.18 4.52
CA ARG A 843 -16.29 -17.03 4.37
C ARG A 843 -15.35 -17.19 3.18
N ARG A 844 -15.02 -16.07 2.53
CA ARG A 844 -14.12 -16.01 1.36
C ARG A 844 -13.18 -14.81 1.46
N ASN A 845 -11.99 -14.91 0.87
CA ASN A 845 -11.02 -13.81 0.72
C ASN A 845 -10.97 -13.28 -0.72
N ALA A 846 -12.14 -13.01 -1.27
CA ALA A 846 -12.27 -12.35 -2.56
C ALA A 846 -13.55 -11.52 -2.54
N TYR A 847 -13.61 -10.50 -3.39
CA TYR A 847 -14.86 -9.78 -3.65
C TYR A 847 -15.88 -10.74 -4.27
N SER A 848 -17.12 -10.60 -3.83
CA SER A 848 -18.34 -11.19 -4.38
C SER A 848 -19.13 -10.12 -5.14
N THR A 849 -20.34 -10.45 -5.57
CA THR A 849 -21.24 -9.55 -6.32
C THR A 849 -22.64 -9.58 -5.74
N LYS A 850 -23.35 -8.46 -5.86
CA LYS A 850 -24.75 -8.32 -5.45
C LYS A 850 -25.51 -7.42 -6.43
N LEU A 851 -26.77 -7.77 -6.75
CA LEU A 851 -27.67 -6.87 -7.46
C LEU A 851 -28.07 -5.69 -6.59
N ILE A 852 -28.18 -4.51 -7.20
CA ILE A 852 -28.57 -3.28 -6.53
C ILE A 852 -29.68 -2.58 -7.32
N SER A 853 -30.53 -1.81 -6.64
CA SER A 853 -31.55 -1.00 -7.30
C SER A 853 -30.89 0.14 -8.08
N LEU A 854 -31.37 0.43 -9.29
CA LEU A 854 -30.92 1.57 -10.09
C LEU A 854 -31.14 2.91 -9.36
N VAL A 855 -32.20 3.02 -8.56
CA VAL A 855 -32.51 4.23 -7.78
C VAL A 855 -31.34 4.57 -6.85
N SER A 856 -30.70 3.55 -6.26
CA SER A 856 -29.60 3.73 -5.29
C SER A 856 -28.32 4.34 -5.87
N ILE A 857 -28.19 4.38 -7.20
CA ILE A 857 -27.03 4.93 -7.91
C ILE A 857 -27.37 6.14 -8.78
N THR A 858 -28.65 6.54 -8.87
CA THR A 858 -29.11 7.65 -9.71
C THR A 858 -29.56 8.89 -8.94
N ASP A 859 -30.00 8.70 -7.69
CA ASP A 859 -30.57 9.76 -6.87
C ASP A 859 -29.63 10.09 -5.70
N THR A 860 -29.25 11.36 -5.59
CA THR A 860 -28.39 11.87 -4.51
C THR A 860 -29.13 11.99 -3.17
N ALA A 861 -30.45 11.80 -3.13
CA ALA A 861 -31.27 11.82 -1.91
C ALA A 861 -31.62 10.41 -1.37
N SER A 862 -31.30 9.33 -2.10
CA SER A 862 -31.65 7.96 -1.72
C SER A 862 -30.48 6.97 -1.91
N GLY A 863 -30.63 5.77 -1.34
CA GLY A 863 -29.61 4.72 -1.42
C GLY A 863 -28.25 5.10 -0.82
N TYR A 864 -27.18 4.93 -1.60
CA TYR A 864 -25.78 5.12 -1.17
C TYR A 864 -25.40 6.58 -0.91
N ALA A 865 -26.32 7.53 -1.12
CA ALA A 865 -26.11 8.95 -0.84
C ALA A 865 -26.60 9.37 0.58
N LYS A 866 -27.20 8.47 1.38
CA LYS A 866 -27.73 8.75 2.73
C LYS A 866 -26.66 8.81 3.85
N ASN A 867 -25.49 9.41 3.61
CA ASN A 867 -24.38 9.49 4.60
C ASN A 867 -23.89 8.12 5.11
N GLU A 868 -24.14 7.03 4.40
CA GLU A 868 -23.57 5.72 4.73
C GLU A 868 -22.24 5.58 3.97
N SER A 869 -21.13 5.60 4.71
CA SER A 869 -19.80 5.41 4.12
C SER A 869 -19.72 4.08 3.36
N ASN A 870 -19.31 4.14 2.09
CA ASN A 870 -19.03 2.97 1.25
C ASN A 870 -17.72 2.26 1.64
N TYR A 871 -17.07 2.71 2.70
CA TYR A 871 -15.83 2.20 3.23
C TYR A 871 -16.06 1.56 4.61
N MET A 872 -15.44 0.41 4.82
CA MET A 872 -15.60 -0.42 6.01
C MET A 872 -14.23 -0.86 6.51
N GLU A 873 -14.00 -0.76 7.81
CA GLU A 873 -12.77 -1.23 8.45
C GLU A 873 -13.07 -1.84 9.83
N PHE A 874 -12.05 -2.38 10.49
CA PHE A 874 -12.16 -2.97 11.83
C PHE A 874 -11.48 -2.09 12.87
N GLN A 875 -12.07 -2.00 14.06
CA GLN A 875 -11.48 -1.32 15.22
C GLN A 875 -10.67 -2.29 16.10
N ALA A 876 -9.82 -1.78 16.98
CA ALA A 876 -8.94 -2.58 17.85
C ALA A 876 -9.74 -3.34 18.93
N GLY A 877 -9.22 -4.49 19.38
CA GLY A 877 -9.79 -5.28 20.50
C GLY A 877 -10.59 -6.53 20.11
N PHE A 878 -10.65 -6.91 18.82
CA PHE A 878 -11.62 -7.89 18.33
C PHE A 878 -11.00 -9.15 17.71
N SER A 879 -11.69 -10.28 17.88
CA SER A 879 -11.34 -11.58 17.30
C SER A 879 -11.86 -11.71 15.85
N PRO A 880 -11.13 -12.39 14.94
CA PRO A 880 -11.62 -12.78 13.61
C PRO A 880 -12.98 -13.50 13.62
N GLU A 881 -13.44 -14.00 14.77
CA GLU A 881 -14.66 -14.78 14.91
C GLU A 881 -15.92 -13.98 15.35
N GLY A 882 -15.78 -12.72 15.79
CA GLY A 882 -16.82 -12.09 16.65
C GLY A 882 -17.61 -10.89 16.13
N GLU A 883 -17.10 -10.04 15.24
CA GLU A 883 -17.82 -8.82 14.82
C GLU A 883 -17.79 -8.54 13.31
N THR A 884 -18.81 -7.81 12.85
CA THR A 884 -18.94 -7.32 11.48
C THR A 884 -18.09 -6.08 11.25
N PRO A 885 -17.51 -5.89 10.04
CA PRO A 885 -16.88 -4.62 9.67
C PRO A 885 -17.81 -3.45 9.98
N ARG A 886 -17.26 -2.27 10.31
CA ARG A 886 -18.08 -1.06 10.53
C ARG A 886 -17.57 0.09 9.66
N SER A 887 -18.48 0.95 9.23
CA SER A 887 -18.13 2.23 8.63
C SER A 887 -17.54 3.16 9.70
N PRO A 888 -16.34 3.72 9.50
CA PRO A 888 -15.72 4.59 10.49
C PRO A 888 -16.52 5.87 10.73
N GLU A 889 -16.56 6.36 11.97
CA GLU A 889 -17.33 7.55 12.36
C GLU A 889 -16.78 8.84 11.76
N ASP A 890 -15.45 8.96 11.66
CA ASP A 890 -14.75 10.10 11.06
C ASP A 890 -14.92 10.17 9.53
N VAL A 891 -15.22 9.06 8.87
CA VAL A 891 -15.58 9.03 7.44
C VAL A 891 -17.08 9.29 7.22
N LYS A 892 -17.93 9.12 8.25
CA LYS A 892 -19.37 9.45 8.17
C LYS A 892 -19.66 10.94 8.35
N ALA A 893 -18.78 11.66 9.05
CA ALA A 893 -19.04 13.04 9.49
C ALA A 893 -18.99 14.09 8.36
N THR A 894 -18.40 13.78 7.20
CA THR A 894 -18.08 14.77 6.14
C THR A 894 -19.17 14.98 5.09
N GLY A 895 -20.34 14.32 5.18
CA GLY A 895 -21.43 14.55 4.21
C GLY A 895 -21.06 14.13 2.77
N ASP A 896 -20.26 13.07 2.64
CA ASP A 896 -19.69 12.62 1.37
C ASP A 896 -20.76 12.12 0.39
N VAL A 897 -21.20 13.01 -0.50
CA VAL A 897 -22.06 12.66 -1.65
C VAL A 897 -21.25 11.86 -2.67
N ILE A 898 -21.87 10.83 -3.26
CA ILE A 898 -21.26 10.05 -4.34
C ILE A 898 -20.87 10.94 -5.52
N SER A 899 -19.63 10.79 -6.01
CA SER A 899 -19.09 11.64 -7.09
C SER A 899 -19.36 11.10 -8.49
N ASN A 900 -19.69 9.81 -8.61
CA ASN A 900 -19.93 9.12 -9.88
C ASN A 900 -21.37 8.52 -10.01
N PRO A 901 -22.44 9.29 -9.75
CA PRO A 901 -23.80 8.79 -9.93
C PRO A 901 -24.08 8.43 -11.40
N LEU A 902 -25.03 7.52 -11.62
CA LEU A 902 -25.55 7.20 -12.94
C LEU A 902 -26.49 8.34 -13.40
N PRO A 903 -26.21 9.03 -14.52
CA PRO A 903 -27.06 10.11 -15.00
C PRO A 903 -28.48 9.63 -15.33
N LYS A 904 -29.51 10.40 -14.93
CA LYS A 904 -30.91 10.07 -15.24
C LYS A 904 -31.19 10.00 -16.76
N THR A 905 -30.41 10.68 -17.59
CA THR A 905 -30.50 10.63 -19.06
C THR A 905 -30.29 9.23 -19.63
N GLU A 906 -29.44 8.42 -18.98
CA GLU A 906 -29.19 7.01 -19.34
C GLU A 906 -30.42 6.11 -19.13
N LEU A 907 -31.40 6.59 -18.34
CA LEU A 907 -32.65 5.89 -18.01
C LEU A 907 -33.89 6.51 -18.67
N SER A 908 -33.71 7.47 -19.59
CA SER A 908 -34.82 8.23 -20.21
C SER A 908 -35.86 7.35 -20.93
N GLU A 909 -35.45 6.20 -21.48
CA GLU A 909 -36.34 5.23 -22.12
C GLU A 909 -37.17 4.38 -21.12
N PHE A 910 -36.94 4.52 -19.81
CA PHE A 910 -37.66 3.79 -18.76
C PHE A 910 -39.00 4.45 -18.40
N GLY A 911 -39.27 5.67 -18.87
CA GLY A 911 -40.43 6.48 -18.50
C GLY A 911 -40.16 7.43 -17.32
N SER A 912 -41.06 8.39 -17.08
CA SER A 912 -40.94 9.40 -16.02
C SER A 912 -41.08 8.84 -14.60
N ASP A 913 -41.66 7.66 -14.46
CA ASP A 913 -42.07 7.08 -13.18
C ASP A 913 -41.08 5.99 -12.76
N LEU A 914 -39.90 6.43 -12.27
CA LEU A 914 -38.92 5.57 -11.62
C LEU A 914 -39.43 5.16 -10.22
N TYR A 915 -40.45 4.31 -10.16
CA TYR A 915 -40.86 3.65 -8.92
C TYR A 915 -40.52 2.17 -8.98
N PHE A 916 -39.39 1.81 -8.38
CA PHE A 916 -39.06 0.46 -7.93
C PHE A 916 -38.57 0.50 -6.49
#